data_AF-A0A484HF47-F1
#
_entry.id   AF-A0A484HF47-F1
#
_cell.length_a   1.000
_cell.length_b   1.000
_cell.length_c   1.000
_cell.angle_alpha   90.00
_cell.angle_beta   90.00
_cell.angle_gamma   90.00
#
_symmetry.space_group_name_H-M   'P 1'
#
loop_
_entity.id
_entity.type
_entity.pdbx_description
1 polymer ?
#
loop_
_entity_poly.entity_id
_entity_poly.type
_entity_poly.pdbx_seq_one_letter_code
_entity_poly.pdbx_strand_id
1 'polypeptide(L)'
;MTFGANRTRLKNRAVFWVLILSSAALFSTHFFAGRKDAGAAENAGAEAFEYYREHVAPILSSTCSARDENGAFICHGTPDLASETAKKDPGDYHSAPYSQSEYCQTCHRGIKRKFIFGLDPRGEISTDAQFLLSYQQAKKRALHLKIPFAKILRMPLAAQGGGFGQYHAGGEIFESLSSADHQKLSEWVRLENESARESEKSVGEAERFFGEQVLPVYARNGCMSPNCHIFNHSSFFPSPGMDVDDLSTPLADRFSAEQRSFNRMTSKGLIQSNVYLTGDVEQSRILKKNIPIEKGGVIQRGGNNQFFSGPDDPDYQIMKKWLELERKEVISRLRIAGKPVDPSQVGKVRGIVFVRTDVKNHRRYLDVGKYMPGGDLFLLKLKDGETLESARGEPVNLTARFHPGKKADIREPDVRYDAGAVIFSMRIGEQDRLNVYEIRLDENLDYVEGSFRRLTHGPDLVNGIKVHYTDPTYVPDSADKAALIGGHNLDKADIVFASNLNGGVVQSVERGIVGEADGGTRNVIFDFDRPETDGSFEGKRIYIVDGANKGQWRTIARFQNRLFTPEKRSYITVDRPFPNPVDHSVIYVIERDPETQPGFLPSYSMYGMKYPKPGEEKALYDKTISRITYGIAQELDLSVRTTGEVFYSGQRSFTDKYERPIFHMTSCRRHLDTRFSFPTHHGNRSQVLVYADNHELPSGIDIHVGLDPDNLWEAGNLSVSDHQMGPGLEARNPHDFSTGFFDEDGFPIVDGPKIINTRFNFKNGKQPSHTRFVFKKMALFPLRGPRAVSRTGFSPGGAFKDSVPLPDGDILVSHSPAPINHLDPGAAPDFDLYIVRPDPSFHTPGGKGVPKVRKIRLSAASAAGLSDVQAYPVYVRMKPKINAARRARRDHLIRPPEMPDNDHRPAIYLERNYLLIDAIMDDPSPVGKNVAYATNPLTGKKTAPEDEVKYVRMVEVLPVHPDDAAPVASGLIANRDPESTLISNGIHLKKRIVCEVPLEADGSVYIKVPSKTPMSIQSLNKDKMALRQSARLYFFAPGEKFTISPSPSETFQTCGACMGSMSKSPEKLFGPTNMFSGQEKVRAIALAKGEPQEYGIDPDDRISIDFVRNIQPIFDKNCAACHSGENPPAGLSLSGEKTTYYNAAYENLMELEDPQSGWHSRKKYVNERGALAIESYLMEKILGRELKARRDLSGDFPHPGKRLMKKRKVNVPPLTRGEKMTLVRWIDMGAVYRGVRE
;
A
#
# COMPACT_ATOMS: atom_id res chain seq x y z
N MET A 1 -52.03 13.62 26.78
CA MET A 1 -53.08 13.59 27.81
C MET A 1 -52.44 13.09 29.11
N THR A 2 -51.97 14.01 29.97
CA THR A 2 -52.58 14.41 31.28
C THR A 2 -52.34 13.38 32.40
N PHE A 3 -51.90 13.64 33.64
CA PHE A 3 -51.47 14.82 34.42
C PHE A 3 -50.90 14.36 35.80
N GLY A 4 -49.95 15.10 36.40
CA GLY A 4 -49.70 15.34 37.86
C GLY A 4 -49.26 14.17 38.79
N ALA A 5 -48.69 14.35 40.00
CA ALA A 5 -48.04 15.44 40.72
C ALA A 5 -47.35 14.89 42.02
N ASN A 6 -46.17 15.43 42.36
CA ASN A 6 -45.57 15.74 43.68
C ASN A 6 -45.79 14.95 45.01
N ARG A 7 -44.61 14.71 45.66
CA ARG A 7 -44.22 15.02 47.07
C ARG A 7 -44.39 14.01 48.25
N THR A 8 -43.23 13.41 48.58
CA THR A 8 -42.47 13.40 49.87
C THR A 8 -42.91 12.68 51.16
N ARG A 9 -41.94 11.88 51.64
CA ARG A 9 -41.38 11.70 53.01
C ARG A 9 -42.14 10.82 54.02
N LEU A 10 -41.50 9.73 54.46
CA LEU A 10 -40.76 9.60 55.74
C LEU A 10 -40.41 8.14 56.06
N LYS A 11 -39.12 7.90 56.34
CA LYS A 11 -38.53 6.96 57.32
C LYS A 11 -37.23 6.39 56.77
N ASN A 12 -36.09 6.86 57.32
CA ASN A 12 -34.88 6.08 57.60
C ASN A 12 -33.75 7.02 58.07
N ARG A 13 -33.88 7.48 59.32
CA ARG A 13 -32.78 7.98 60.15
C ARG A 13 -32.64 7.00 61.32
N ALA A 14 -31.90 5.92 61.13
CA ALA A 14 -31.50 5.01 62.22
C ALA A 14 -30.30 4.09 61.86
N VAL A 15 -29.97 3.90 60.57
CA VAL A 15 -28.90 2.96 60.17
C VAL A 15 -27.54 3.65 59.92
N PHE A 16 -27.47 4.99 59.99
CA PHE A 16 -26.27 5.76 59.65
C PHE A 16 -25.24 5.89 60.79
N TRP A 17 -25.52 5.40 62.00
CA TRP A 17 -24.62 5.54 63.16
C TRP A 17 -23.88 4.26 63.59
N VAL A 18 -24.09 3.12 62.92
CA VAL A 18 -23.41 1.85 63.29
C VAL A 18 -22.20 1.52 62.40
N LEU A 19 -22.03 2.19 61.25
CA LEU A 19 -20.88 1.94 60.34
C LEU A 19 -19.68 2.90 60.53
N ILE A 20 -19.79 3.92 61.40
CA ILE A 20 -18.72 4.90 61.63
C ILE A 20 -17.76 4.49 62.77
N LEU A 21 -18.08 3.48 63.58
CA LEU A 21 -17.25 3.04 64.72
C LEU A 21 -16.35 1.82 64.45
N SER A 22 -16.42 1.17 63.27
CA SER A 22 -15.58 0.02 62.92
C SER A 22 -14.37 0.34 62.02
N SER A 23 -14.15 1.60 61.66
CA SER A 23 -13.01 2.02 60.81
C SER A 23 -11.92 2.80 61.56
N ALA A 24 -12.13 3.13 62.84
CA ALA A 24 -11.17 3.88 63.66
C ALA A 24 -10.22 2.99 64.50
N ALA A 25 -10.40 1.67 64.51
CA ALA A 25 -9.59 0.73 65.31
C ALA A 25 -8.57 -0.10 64.51
N LEU A 26 -8.43 0.13 63.20
CA LEU A 26 -7.46 -0.56 62.33
C LEU A 26 -6.24 0.30 61.93
N PHE A 27 -6.14 1.52 62.45
CA PHE A 27 -5.06 2.47 62.11
C PHE A 27 -3.93 2.56 63.15
N SER A 28 -3.92 1.75 64.22
CA SER A 28 -3.00 1.95 65.36
C SER A 28 -2.17 0.72 65.78
N THR A 29 -2.15 -0.40 65.03
CA THR A 29 -1.43 -1.62 65.48
C THR A 29 -0.41 -2.20 64.49
N HIS A 30 0.04 -1.48 63.46
CA HIS A 30 1.14 -1.94 62.58
C HIS A 30 2.39 -1.03 62.55
N PHE A 31 2.52 -0.08 63.49
CA PHE A 31 3.63 0.88 63.51
C PHE A 31 4.78 0.58 64.51
N PHE A 32 4.74 -0.54 65.24
CA PHE A 32 5.81 -0.86 66.21
C PHE A 32 6.17 -2.35 66.24
N ALA A 33 6.90 -2.82 65.23
CA ALA A 33 7.86 -3.91 65.36
C ALA A 33 8.68 -4.02 64.06
N GLY A 34 9.94 -3.56 64.08
CA GLY A 34 10.83 -3.63 62.92
C GLY A 34 11.69 -2.38 62.68
N ARG A 35 12.08 -1.64 63.72
CA ARG A 35 13.09 -0.58 63.60
C ARG A 35 14.49 -1.19 63.72
N LYS A 36 15.17 -1.32 62.59
CA LYS A 36 16.57 -0.90 62.46
C LYS A 36 17.02 -0.54 61.04
N ASP A 37 16.29 -0.93 59.99
CA ASP A 37 16.65 -0.56 58.59
C ASP A 37 15.61 0.32 57.84
N ALA A 38 14.48 0.69 58.45
CA ALA A 38 13.43 1.50 57.80
C ALA A 38 13.71 3.02 57.75
N GLY A 39 14.66 3.52 58.54
CA GLY A 39 14.93 4.96 58.64
C GLY A 39 15.58 5.57 57.38
N ALA A 40 16.23 4.77 56.55
CA ALA A 40 16.82 5.24 55.29
C ALA A 40 15.79 5.34 54.15
N ALA A 41 14.81 4.43 54.10
CA ALA A 41 13.79 4.40 53.05
C ALA A 41 12.69 5.48 53.22
N GLU A 42 12.30 5.79 54.47
CA GLU A 42 11.38 6.92 54.75
C GLU A 42 12.03 8.28 54.46
N ASN A 43 13.32 8.45 54.73
CA ASN A 43 14.06 9.68 54.42
C ASN A 43 14.30 9.85 52.91
N ALA A 44 14.64 8.78 52.18
CA ALA A 44 14.87 8.84 50.73
C ALA A 44 13.60 9.19 49.93
N GLY A 45 12.42 8.72 50.36
CA GLY A 45 11.14 9.06 49.74
C GLY A 45 10.71 10.52 49.95
N ALA A 46 11.11 11.12 51.07
CA ALA A 46 10.91 12.55 51.36
C ALA A 46 11.91 13.42 50.58
N GLU A 47 13.17 13.00 50.48
CA GLU A 47 14.22 13.66 49.71
C GLU A 47 13.89 13.68 48.20
N ALA A 48 13.43 12.57 47.62
CA ALA A 48 13.00 12.50 46.23
C ALA A 48 11.78 13.42 45.94
N PHE A 49 10.87 13.57 46.91
CA PHE A 49 9.71 14.45 46.77
C PHE A 49 10.09 15.94 46.83
N GLU A 50 10.97 16.33 47.73
CA GLU A 50 11.47 17.72 47.79
C GLU A 50 12.31 18.06 46.56
N TYR A 51 13.18 17.14 46.10
CA TYR A 51 13.93 17.33 44.85
C TYR A 51 13.00 17.45 43.63
N TYR A 52 11.92 16.65 43.59
CA TYR A 52 10.89 16.79 42.56
C TYR A 52 10.26 18.18 42.57
N ARG A 53 9.86 18.65 43.75
CA ARG A 53 9.19 19.94 43.94
C ARG A 53 10.08 21.09 43.46
N GLU A 54 11.38 21.05 43.79
CA GLU A 54 12.32 22.13 43.48
C GLU A 54 12.82 22.10 42.04
N HIS A 55 13.10 20.92 41.47
CA HIS A 55 13.85 20.83 40.22
C HIS A 55 13.11 20.17 39.06
N VAL A 56 12.14 19.29 39.33
CA VAL A 56 11.43 18.53 38.27
C VAL A 56 10.08 19.14 37.92
N ALA A 57 9.30 19.55 38.91
CA ALA A 57 8.02 20.21 38.72
C ALA A 57 8.12 21.46 37.79
N PRO A 58 9.15 22.33 37.89
CA PRO A 58 9.33 23.43 36.94
C PRO A 58 9.56 22.98 35.49
N ILE A 59 10.26 21.86 35.27
CA ILE A 59 10.49 21.30 33.93
C ILE A 59 9.16 20.79 33.36
N LEU A 60 8.38 20.11 34.19
CA LEU A 60 7.10 19.52 33.78
C LEU A 60 6.03 20.59 33.50
N SER A 61 6.02 21.71 34.22
CA SER A 61 5.12 22.84 33.99
C SER A 61 5.53 23.66 32.76
N SER A 62 6.80 24.02 32.65
CA SER A 62 7.30 24.90 31.57
C SER A 62 7.48 24.21 30.22
N THR A 63 7.87 22.93 30.22
CA THR A 63 8.32 22.23 29.01
C THR A 63 7.36 21.12 28.60
N CYS A 64 6.94 20.26 29.54
CA CYS A 64 6.04 19.14 29.24
C CYS A 64 4.55 19.51 29.26
N SER A 65 4.21 20.69 29.78
CA SER A 65 2.84 21.17 29.93
C SER A 65 2.69 22.62 29.48
N ALA A 66 3.56 23.05 28.57
CA ALA A 66 3.54 24.41 28.03
C ALA A 66 2.14 24.78 27.49
N ARG A 67 1.82 26.08 27.62
CA ARG A 67 0.63 26.67 27.04
C ARG A 67 0.90 27.18 25.64
N ASP A 68 -0.11 27.12 24.79
CA ASP A 68 -0.09 27.84 23.52
C ASP A 68 -0.39 29.33 23.73
N GLU A 69 -0.35 30.10 22.65
CA GLU A 69 -0.60 31.55 22.67
C GLU A 69 -2.02 31.94 23.08
N ASN A 70 -2.96 30.98 23.09
CA ASN A 70 -4.34 31.15 23.54
C ASN A 70 -4.51 30.73 25.01
N GLY A 71 -3.41 30.38 25.70
CA GLY A 71 -3.41 29.99 27.09
C GLY A 71 -3.86 28.54 27.35
N ALA A 72 -4.03 27.70 26.32
CA ALA A 72 -4.45 26.31 26.47
C ALA A 72 -3.25 25.36 26.59
N PHE A 73 -3.37 24.29 27.38
CA PHE A 73 -2.28 23.34 27.63
C PHE A 73 -2.05 22.37 26.46
N ILE A 74 -0.86 22.46 25.85
CA ILE A 74 -0.48 21.75 24.62
C ILE A 74 -0.34 20.23 24.87
N CYS A 75 0.41 19.85 25.91
CA CYS A 75 0.83 18.48 26.14
C CYS A 75 0.19 17.86 27.40
N HIS A 76 0.81 17.96 28.57
CA HIS A 76 0.40 17.22 29.77
C HIS A 76 -0.37 18.07 30.82
N GLY A 77 -0.63 19.35 30.61
CA GLY A 77 -1.32 20.21 31.59
C GLY A 77 -2.86 20.11 31.59
N THR A 78 -3.48 20.26 32.76
CA THR A 78 -4.92 20.47 32.94
C THR A 78 -5.21 21.39 34.14
N PRO A 79 -6.26 22.25 34.08
CA PRO A 79 -6.78 22.95 35.25
C PRO A 79 -7.65 22.06 36.15
N ASP A 80 -8.17 20.94 35.64
CA ASP A 80 -9.12 20.06 36.34
C ASP A 80 -8.44 18.81 36.90
N LEU A 81 -8.08 18.84 38.17
CA LEU A 81 -7.78 17.62 38.93
C LEU A 81 -9.10 16.94 39.36
N ALA A 82 -9.84 16.36 38.42
CA ALA A 82 -11.02 15.57 38.75
C ALA A 82 -10.60 14.19 39.30
N SER A 83 -10.84 14.00 40.60
CA SER A 83 -10.88 12.69 41.26
C SER A 83 -11.78 11.72 40.50
N GLU A 84 -11.39 10.45 40.43
CA GLU A 84 -12.18 9.35 39.86
C GLU A 84 -13.48 9.06 40.65
N THR A 85 -14.42 10.00 40.78
CA THR A 85 -15.75 9.76 41.39
C THR A 85 -16.75 10.88 41.04
N ALA A 86 -17.30 10.87 39.82
CA ALA A 86 -18.56 11.56 39.55
C ALA A 86 -19.33 10.88 38.41
N LYS A 87 -20.26 9.97 38.76
CA LYS A 87 -21.42 9.68 37.90
C LYS A 87 -22.39 10.86 38.01
N LYS A 88 -22.64 11.59 36.92
CA LYS A 88 -23.82 12.46 36.79
C LYS A 88 -24.47 12.29 35.42
N ASP A 89 -25.79 12.43 35.46
CA ASP A 89 -26.80 12.01 34.48
C ASP A 89 -26.78 12.87 33.20
N PRO A 90 -26.92 12.33 31.98
CA PRO A 90 -26.78 13.07 30.71
C PRO A 90 -27.98 13.96 30.32
N GLY A 91 -28.99 14.12 31.17
CA GLY A 91 -30.34 14.55 30.79
C GLY A 91 -30.58 16.05 30.55
N ASP A 92 -29.78 16.96 31.11
CA ASP A 92 -30.24 18.36 31.29
C ASP A 92 -29.54 19.43 30.41
N TYR A 93 -28.72 19.06 29.41
CA TYR A 93 -27.91 20.05 28.67
C TYR A 93 -28.44 20.52 27.30
N HIS A 94 -29.64 20.11 26.85
CA HIS A 94 -30.06 20.33 25.44
C HIS A 94 -31.32 21.18 25.20
N SER A 95 -31.70 22.10 26.08
CA SER A 95 -32.97 22.87 25.90
C SER A 95 -32.83 24.34 25.50
N ALA A 96 -31.74 24.80 24.87
CA ALA A 96 -31.68 26.16 24.30
C ALA A 96 -31.00 26.21 22.90
N PRO A 97 -31.57 26.90 21.88
CA PRO A 97 -31.16 26.71 20.48
C PRO A 97 -30.02 27.62 19.97
N TYR A 98 -29.42 28.49 20.80
CA TYR A 98 -28.39 29.43 20.34
C TYR A 98 -27.33 29.68 21.42
N SER A 99 -26.31 28.83 21.48
CA SER A 99 -24.97 29.20 21.97
C SER A 99 -23.94 28.14 21.57
N GLN A 100 -23.47 28.24 20.33
CA GLN A 100 -22.16 27.73 19.95
C GLN A 100 -21.10 28.55 20.73
N SER A 101 -20.47 27.95 21.74
CA SER A 101 -19.24 28.50 22.30
C SER A 101 -18.14 27.44 22.25
N GLU A 102 -16.90 27.89 22.02
CA GLU A 102 -15.66 27.11 21.88
C GLU A 102 -15.39 26.11 23.02
N TYR A 103 -16.12 26.21 24.14
CA TYR A 103 -15.88 25.43 25.34
C TYR A 103 -16.36 23.96 25.27
N CYS A 104 -17.15 23.57 24.26
CA CYS A 104 -17.61 22.18 24.10
C CYS A 104 -16.64 21.27 23.32
N GLN A 105 -15.63 21.82 22.63
CA GLN A 105 -14.72 21.01 21.81
C GLN A 105 -13.57 20.39 22.60
N THR A 106 -13.14 21.01 23.70
CA THR A 106 -12.03 20.53 24.55
C THR A 106 -12.37 19.28 25.36
N CYS A 107 -13.65 19.07 25.71
CA CYS A 107 -14.05 17.92 26.54
C CYS A 107 -14.51 16.67 25.76
N HIS A 108 -14.99 16.80 24.51
CA HIS A 108 -15.60 15.65 23.79
C HIS A 108 -14.71 14.98 22.74
N ARG A 109 -13.52 15.49 22.44
CA ARG A 109 -12.49 14.82 21.62
C ARG A 109 -11.35 14.27 22.48
N GLY A 110 -11.67 13.30 23.33
CA GLY A 110 -10.71 12.70 24.25
C GLY A 110 -9.55 11.98 23.57
N ILE A 111 -8.39 12.66 23.46
CA ILE A 111 -7.15 11.99 23.86
C ILE A 111 -7.33 11.73 25.35
N LYS A 112 -7.60 10.49 25.76
CA LYS A 112 -7.42 10.14 27.18
C LYS A 112 -5.92 10.28 27.47
N ARG A 113 -5.48 11.47 27.87
CA ARG A 113 -4.11 11.73 28.32
C ARG A 113 -3.90 10.82 29.56
N LYS A 114 -3.12 9.74 29.42
CA LYS A 114 -2.81 8.81 30.54
C LYS A 114 -1.74 9.36 31.50
N PHE A 115 -1.26 10.56 31.23
CA PHE A 115 -0.23 11.28 31.97
C PHE A 115 -0.61 12.75 31.93
N ILE A 116 -1.00 13.30 33.07
CA ILE A 116 -1.55 14.66 33.21
C ILE A 116 -1.00 15.27 34.50
N PHE A 117 -0.66 16.56 34.44
CA PHE A 117 -0.29 17.39 35.57
C PHE A 117 -1.41 18.37 35.89
N GLY A 118 -1.79 18.43 37.16
CA GLY A 118 -2.73 19.42 37.65
C GLY A 118 -2.02 20.75 37.81
N LEU A 119 -2.31 21.69 36.93
CA LEU A 119 -1.74 23.02 36.92
C LEU A 119 -2.82 24.04 37.21
N ASP A 120 -2.45 25.16 37.80
CA ASP A 120 -3.36 26.27 38.01
C ASP A 120 -3.65 27.04 36.70
N PRO A 121 -4.55 28.04 36.72
CA PRO A 121 -4.85 28.88 35.57
C PRO A 121 -3.67 29.68 35.01
N ARG A 122 -2.52 29.75 35.69
CA ARG A 122 -1.27 30.37 35.20
C ARG A 122 -0.30 29.35 34.58
N GLY A 123 -0.58 28.05 34.74
CA GLY A 123 0.27 26.98 34.23
C GLY A 123 1.31 26.50 35.22
N GLU A 124 1.16 26.87 36.50
CA GLU A 124 2.08 26.51 37.57
C GLU A 124 1.47 25.41 38.45
N ILE A 125 2.32 24.62 39.09
CA ILE A 125 1.89 23.76 40.19
C ILE A 125 1.96 24.65 41.44
N SER A 126 0.82 25.15 41.92
CA SER A 126 0.79 26.20 42.96
C SER A 126 0.18 25.78 44.30
N THR A 127 -0.29 24.54 44.41
CA THR A 127 -0.79 23.96 45.67
C THR A 127 -0.09 22.66 46.02
N ASP A 128 0.06 22.36 47.31
CA ASP A 128 0.66 21.10 47.78
C ASP A 128 -0.09 19.86 47.25
N ALA A 129 -1.41 19.96 47.11
CA ALA A 129 -2.23 18.91 46.51
C ALA A 129 -1.87 18.67 45.02
N GLN A 130 -1.65 19.73 44.25
CA GLN A 130 -1.20 19.63 42.85
C GLN A 130 0.22 19.07 42.75
N PHE A 131 1.13 19.46 43.65
CA PHE A 131 2.48 18.88 43.72
C PHE A 131 2.43 17.39 43.99
N LEU A 132 1.66 16.97 45.00
CA LEU A 132 1.53 15.56 45.38
C LEU A 132 0.90 14.71 44.25
N LEU A 133 -0.15 15.19 43.61
CA LEU A 133 -0.81 14.47 42.52
C LEU A 133 0.06 14.40 41.26
N SER A 134 0.73 15.50 40.90
CA SER A 134 1.67 15.55 39.79
C SER A 134 2.87 14.64 40.02
N TYR A 135 3.39 14.63 41.25
CA TYR A 135 4.44 13.71 41.69
C TYR A 135 4.01 12.25 41.56
N GLN A 136 2.82 11.88 42.04
CA GLN A 136 2.31 10.51 41.92
C GLN A 136 2.16 10.06 40.46
N GLN A 137 1.81 10.97 39.54
CA GLN A 137 1.74 10.67 38.11
C GLN A 137 3.14 10.53 37.50
N ALA A 138 4.07 11.43 37.83
CA ALA A 138 5.45 11.41 37.38
C ALA A 138 6.20 10.16 37.89
N LYS A 139 6.03 9.83 39.17
CA LYS A 139 6.65 8.69 39.86
C LYS A 139 6.36 7.36 39.15
N LYS A 140 5.12 7.15 38.70
CA LYS A 140 4.72 5.95 37.90
C LYS A 140 5.54 5.78 36.60
N ARG A 141 6.21 6.84 36.14
CA ARG A 141 7.05 6.88 34.93
C ARG A 141 8.55 7.03 35.24
N ALA A 142 8.89 7.35 36.49
CA ALA A 142 10.25 7.49 37.00
C ALA A 142 10.81 6.16 37.51
N LEU A 143 9.98 5.28 38.08
CA LEU A 143 10.44 3.99 38.61
C LEU A 143 10.95 3.06 37.49
N HIS A 144 12.22 2.66 37.58
CA HIS A 144 12.92 1.74 36.67
C HIS A 144 14.21 1.19 37.31
N LEU A 145 14.48 -0.12 37.16
CA LEU A 145 15.68 -0.81 37.72
C LEU A 145 17.04 -0.26 37.25
N LYS A 146 17.05 0.60 36.22
CA LYS A 146 18.21 1.32 35.70
C LYS A 146 17.75 2.72 35.34
N ILE A 147 18.23 3.72 36.08
CA ILE A 147 17.78 5.12 36.04
C ILE A 147 17.65 5.70 34.63
N PRO A 148 18.65 5.56 33.72
CA PRO A 148 18.56 6.15 32.37
C PRO A 148 17.39 5.62 31.53
N PHE A 149 16.71 4.56 31.93
CA PHE A 149 15.62 3.92 31.17
C PHE A 149 14.21 4.27 31.67
N ALA A 150 14.09 5.10 32.70
CA ALA A 150 12.81 5.59 33.14
C ALA A 150 12.03 6.24 31.98
N LYS A 151 10.74 5.94 31.87
CA LYS A 151 9.88 6.43 30.77
C LYS A 151 9.84 7.95 30.72
N ILE A 152 9.95 8.61 31.86
CA ILE A 152 9.99 10.07 31.97
C ILE A 152 11.27 10.68 31.38
N LEU A 153 12.37 9.93 31.30
CA LEU A 153 13.61 10.35 30.66
C LEU A 153 13.60 10.00 29.17
N ARG A 154 13.22 8.76 28.82
CA ARG A 154 13.37 8.22 27.46
C ARG A 154 12.33 8.68 26.47
N MET A 155 11.06 8.77 26.85
CA MET A 155 10.00 9.21 25.93
C MET A 155 10.22 10.61 25.37
N PRO A 156 10.63 11.61 26.17
CA PRO A 156 10.94 12.95 25.67
C PRO A 156 12.36 13.09 25.06
N LEU A 157 13.28 12.16 25.28
CA LEU A 157 14.64 12.23 24.73
C LEU A 157 14.69 11.89 23.23
N ALA A 158 15.54 12.59 22.48
CA ALA A 158 15.74 12.38 21.06
C ALA A 158 16.31 10.99 20.75
N ALA A 159 15.99 10.45 19.57
CA ALA A 159 16.42 9.11 19.15
C ALA A 159 17.96 8.97 19.16
N GLN A 160 18.69 10.05 18.85
CA GLN A 160 20.16 10.10 18.86
C GLN A 160 20.76 10.08 20.27
N GLY A 161 20.05 10.61 21.27
CA GLY A 161 20.38 10.45 22.69
C GLY A 161 20.00 9.07 23.25
N GLY A 162 19.45 8.19 22.40
CA GLY A 162 18.90 6.88 22.77
C GLY A 162 17.45 6.93 23.28
N GLY A 163 16.73 8.04 23.09
CA GLY A 163 15.34 8.18 23.51
C GLY A 163 14.31 7.75 22.45
N PHE A 164 13.02 7.99 22.73
CA PHE A 164 11.87 7.62 21.89
C PHE A 164 11.07 8.84 21.41
N GLY A 165 11.65 10.04 21.43
CA GLY A 165 10.93 11.29 21.13
C GLY A 165 10.26 11.31 19.75
N GLN A 166 10.76 10.55 18.77
CA GLN A 166 10.10 10.37 17.48
C GLN A 166 8.71 9.71 17.57
N TYR A 167 8.46 8.91 18.62
CA TYR A 167 7.18 8.24 18.89
C TYR A 167 6.33 8.96 19.95
N HIS A 168 6.89 10.00 20.57
CA HIS A 168 6.22 10.84 21.55
C HIS A 168 5.35 11.88 20.85
N ALA A 169 4.11 12.06 21.32
CA ALA A 169 3.16 12.97 20.67
C ALA A 169 3.63 14.44 20.69
N GLY A 170 4.42 14.83 21.70
CA GLY A 170 5.06 16.14 21.80
C GLY A 170 6.42 16.25 21.11
N GLY A 171 6.88 15.20 20.42
CA GLY A 171 8.20 15.16 19.77
C GLY A 171 9.37 14.96 20.74
N GLU A 172 10.57 15.25 20.22
CA GLU A 172 11.85 15.21 20.94
C GLU A 172 12.03 16.51 21.75
N ILE A 173 11.98 16.40 23.09
CA ILE A 173 12.07 17.52 24.05
C ILE A 173 13.50 17.70 24.55
N PHE A 174 14.23 16.60 24.77
CA PHE A 174 15.64 16.63 25.18
C PHE A 174 16.52 16.15 24.02
N GLU A 175 17.57 16.90 23.71
CA GLU A 175 18.45 16.61 22.57
C GLU A 175 19.41 15.45 22.86
N SER A 176 19.89 15.37 24.11
CA SER A 176 20.88 14.39 24.53
C SER A 176 20.76 14.12 26.03
N LEU A 177 21.52 13.14 26.50
CA LEU A 177 21.65 12.83 27.93
C LEU A 177 22.31 13.96 28.73
N SER A 178 23.00 14.89 28.05
CA SER A 178 23.67 16.04 28.66
C SER A 178 22.79 17.29 28.76
N SER A 179 21.54 17.24 28.29
CA SER A 179 20.60 18.36 28.48
C SER A 179 20.39 18.61 29.98
N ALA A 180 20.56 19.86 30.44
CA ALA A 180 20.54 20.20 31.86
C ALA A 180 19.24 19.75 32.57
N ASP A 181 18.09 19.91 31.91
CA ASP A 181 16.80 19.48 32.47
C ASP A 181 16.61 17.96 32.42
N HIS A 182 17.20 17.27 31.43
CA HIS A 182 17.28 15.82 31.41
C HIS A 182 18.14 15.28 32.57
N GLN A 183 19.25 15.96 32.90
CA GLN A 183 20.10 15.60 34.04
C GLN A 183 19.37 15.76 35.38
N LYS A 184 18.63 16.85 35.59
CA LYS A 184 17.79 17.05 36.78
C LYS A 184 16.71 15.98 36.91
N LEU A 185 16.01 15.67 35.82
CA LEU A 185 15.06 14.55 35.79
C LEU A 185 15.75 13.22 36.09
N SER A 186 16.95 12.99 35.55
CA SER A 186 17.71 11.76 35.77
C SER A 186 18.15 11.61 37.22
N GLU A 187 18.55 12.69 37.86
CA GLU A 187 18.92 12.73 39.27
C GLU A 187 17.71 12.50 40.18
N TRP A 188 16.57 13.11 39.87
CA TRP A 188 15.33 12.81 40.57
C TRP A 188 14.92 11.33 40.44
N VAL A 189 15.02 10.76 39.23
CA VAL A 189 14.77 9.34 38.99
C VAL A 189 15.73 8.46 39.79
N ARG A 190 16.99 8.89 40.00
CA ARG A 190 17.95 8.19 40.88
C ARG A 190 17.45 8.13 42.31
N LEU A 191 17.13 9.29 42.89
CA LEU A 191 16.61 9.42 44.25
C LEU A 191 15.32 8.58 44.44
N GLU A 192 14.43 8.60 43.44
CA GLU A 192 13.17 7.86 43.48
C GLU A 192 13.38 6.33 43.50
N ASN A 193 14.33 5.82 42.70
CA ASN A 193 14.60 4.38 42.60
C ASN A 193 15.39 3.81 43.78
N GLU A 194 16.21 4.63 44.46
CA GLU A 194 16.88 4.24 45.71
C GLU A 194 15.87 3.92 46.83
N SER A 195 14.65 4.49 46.75
CA SER A 195 13.55 4.26 47.70
C SER A 195 12.62 3.07 47.37
N ALA A 196 12.75 2.44 46.20
CA ALA A 196 11.81 1.43 45.70
C ALA A 196 12.51 0.14 45.27
N ARG A 197 12.76 -0.79 46.21
CA ARG A 197 13.13 -2.18 45.89
C ARG A 197 11.94 -3.10 46.06
N GLU A 198 11.33 -3.53 44.95
CA GLU A 198 10.41 -4.69 44.93
C GLU A 198 10.64 -5.60 43.71
N SER A 199 10.23 -6.86 43.93
CA SER A 199 10.65 -8.14 43.35
C SER A 199 10.64 -8.31 41.82
N GLU A 200 11.65 -9.04 41.33
CA GLU A 200 11.73 -9.54 39.96
C GLU A 200 10.56 -10.46 39.60
N LYS A 201 9.93 -10.21 38.45
CA LYS A 201 9.02 -11.17 37.82
C LYS A 201 9.81 -12.36 37.31
N SER A 202 9.32 -13.58 37.55
CA SER A 202 9.91 -14.80 36.99
C SER A 202 9.99 -14.72 35.46
N VAL A 203 11.20 -14.74 34.92
CA VAL A 203 11.47 -14.70 33.47
C VAL A 203 11.29 -16.11 32.87
N GLY A 204 10.53 -16.21 31.77
CA GLY A 204 10.31 -17.46 31.05
C GLY A 204 11.58 -18.00 30.39
N GLU A 205 11.61 -19.31 30.11
CA GLU A 205 12.77 -20.04 29.56
C GLU A 205 13.36 -19.39 28.29
N ALA A 206 12.51 -19.05 27.31
CA ALA A 206 12.94 -18.43 26.05
C ALA A 206 13.54 -17.02 26.23
N GLU A 207 13.02 -16.24 27.18
CA GLU A 207 13.52 -14.89 27.47
C GLU A 207 14.84 -14.89 28.22
N ARG A 208 15.00 -15.85 29.14
CA ARG A 208 16.28 -16.09 29.81
C ARG A 208 17.34 -16.48 28.78
N PHE A 209 17.05 -17.47 27.94
CA PHE A 209 17.97 -17.93 26.89
C PHE A 209 18.31 -16.80 25.90
N PHE A 210 17.33 -15.97 25.52
CA PHE A 210 17.57 -14.80 24.67
C PHE A 210 18.59 -13.84 25.30
N GLY A 211 18.42 -13.53 26.58
CA GLY A 211 19.33 -12.66 27.32
C GLY A 211 20.75 -13.21 27.44
N GLU A 212 20.85 -14.49 27.78
CA GLU A 212 22.12 -15.14 28.12
C GLU A 212 22.93 -15.60 26.90
N GLN A 213 22.27 -15.96 25.79
CA GLN A 213 22.92 -16.61 24.64
C GLN A 213 22.76 -15.83 23.33
N VAL A 214 21.58 -15.25 23.06
CA VAL A 214 21.30 -14.56 21.79
C VAL A 214 21.90 -13.15 21.72
N LEU A 215 21.75 -12.34 22.78
CA LEU A 215 22.38 -11.02 22.82
C LEU A 215 23.91 -11.08 22.61
N PRO A 216 24.65 -12.06 23.21
CA PRO A 216 26.03 -12.37 22.84
C PRO A 216 26.28 -12.50 21.34
N VAL A 217 25.44 -13.27 20.63
CA VAL A 217 25.58 -13.48 19.18
C VAL A 217 25.46 -12.17 18.42
N TYR A 218 24.47 -11.34 18.78
CA TYR A 218 24.25 -10.07 18.11
C TYR A 218 25.38 -9.06 18.33
N ALA A 219 25.98 -9.04 19.52
CA ALA A 219 27.07 -8.13 19.84
C ALA A 219 28.34 -8.47 19.04
N ARG A 220 28.77 -9.75 19.06
CA ARG A 220 30.02 -10.17 18.41
C ARG A 220 29.97 -10.19 16.88
N ASN A 221 28.79 -10.42 16.29
CA ASN A 221 28.61 -10.43 14.84
C ASN A 221 28.20 -9.06 14.26
N GLY A 222 28.20 -8.00 15.07
CA GLY A 222 27.82 -6.66 14.60
C GLY A 222 26.36 -6.54 14.17
N CYS A 223 25.47 -7.47 14.54
CA CYS A 223 24.04 -7.40 14.23
C CYS A 223 23.34 -6.22 14.93
N MET A 224 23.96 -5.65 15.98
CA MET A 224 23.52 -4.42 16.64
C MET A 224 23.98 -3.14 15.90
N SER A 225 24.69 -3.26 14.78
CA SER A 225 25.19 -2.13 13.99
C SER A 225 24.12 -1.51 13.08
N PRO A 226 24.14 -0.17 12.90
CA PRO A 226 23.45 0.58 11.84
C PRO A 226 23.42 -0.02 10.43
N ASN A 227 24.45 -0.81 10.08
CA ASN A 227 24.64 -1.30 8.72
C ASN A 227 23.80 -2.54 8.40
N CYS A 228 23.24 -3.20 9.41
CA CYS A 228 22.55 -4.49 9.28
C CYS A 228 21.02 -4.34 9.16
N HIS A 229 20.46 -3.27 9.75
CA HIS A 229 19.02 -3.00 9.79
C HIS A 229 18.73 -1.52 9.49
N ILE A 230 17.59 -1.21 8.86
CA ILE A 230 17.11 0.18 8.76
C ILE A 230 16.96 0.70 10.20
N PHE A 231 17.54 1.86 10.53
CA PHE A 231 17.70 2.40 11.89
C PHE A 231 16.40 2.47 12.75
N ASN A 232 15.22 2.26 12.16
CA ASN A 232 13.92 2.21 12.84
C ASN A 232 13.41 0.80 13.20
N HIS A 233 14.11 -0.28 12.82
CA HIS A 233 13.53 -1.65 12.85
C HIS A 233 14.12 -2.57 13.91
N SER A 234 15.31 -2.24 14.40
CA SER A 234 15.95 -2.94 15.49
C SER A 234 16.73 -1.92 16.31
N SER A 235 15.98 -1.14 17.10
CA SER A 235 16.56 -0.40 18.21
C SER A 235 16.98 -1.42 19.27
N PHE A 236 17.97 -2.27 18.95
CA PHE A 236 18.65 -3.05 19.96
C PHE A 236 19.27 -2.04 20.91
N PHE A 237 18.94 -2.15 22.20
CA PHE A 237 19.37 -1.18 23.21
C PHE A 237 20.67 -1.62 23.89
N PRO A 238 21.87 -1.23 23.43
CA PRO A 238 23.01 -1.21 24.33
C PRO A 238 22.76 -0.19 25.44
N SER A 239 23.40 -0.36 26.61
CA SER A 239 23.32 0.70 27.63
C SER A 239 24.01 1.97 27.12
N PRO A 240 23.47 3.18 27.37
CA PRO A 240 24.10 4.41 26.90
C PRO A 240 25.50 4.58 27.48
N GLY A 241 26.46 4.99 26.64
CA GLY A 241 27.85 5.23 27.05
C GLY A 241 28.70 3.97 27.25
N MET A 242 28.17 2.78 26.95
CA MET A 242 28.96 1.55 27.00
C MET A 242 29.81 1.43 25.73
N ASP A 243 31.11 1.25 25.89
CA ASP A 243 31.98 0.83 24.81
C ASP A 243 31.55 -0.59 24.40
N VAL A 244 31.15 -0.79 23.14
CA VAL A 244 30.72 -2.10 22.64
C VAL A 244 31.84 -3.15 22.73
N ASP A 245 33.08 -2.67 22.92
CA ASP A 245 34.30 -3.43 22.98
C ASP A 245 34.78 -3.76 24.42
N ASP A 246 34.10 -3.29 25.49
CA ASP A 246 34.49 -3.64 26.87
C ASP A 246 34.10 -5.09 27.19
N LEU A 247 35.04 -6.02 27.01
CA LEU A 247 34.88 -7.47 27.27
C LEU A 247 34.94 -7.86 28.77
N SER A 248 35.13 -6.92 29.69
CA SER A 248 35.33 -7.22 31.12
C SER A 248 34.04 -7.61 31.87
N THR A 249 32.87 -7.20 31.35
CA THR A 249 31.54 -7.56 31.91
C THR A 249 30.86 -8.62 31.04
N PRO A 250 30.35 -9.74 31.60
CA PRO A 250 29.59 -10.73 30.82
C PRO A 250 28.39 -10.10 30.09
N LEU A 251 28.17 -10.45 28.81
CA LEU A 251 27.18 -9.74 27.98
C LEU A 251 25.73 -9.87 28.50
N ALA A 252 25.41 -10.94 29.23
CA ALA A 252 24.09 -11.13 29.87
C ALA A 252 23.77 -10.06 30.93
N ASP A 253 24.81 -9.51 31.58
CA ASP A 253 24.72 -8.49 32.64
C ASP A 253 24.70 -7.06 32.06
N ARG A 254 25.02 -6.92 30.77
CA ARG A 254 25.04 -5.63 30.04
C ARG A 254 23.64 -5.07 29.74
N PHE A 255 22.58 -5.88 29.83
CA PHE A 255 21.19 -5.49 29.54
C PHE A 255 20.29 -5.70 30.77
N SER A 256 19.39 -4.76 31.09
CA SER A 256 18.36 -4.95 32.12
C SER A 256 17.31 -5.99 31.70
N ALA A 257 16.51 -6.49 32.63
CA ALA A 257 15.40 -7.38 32.33
C ALA A 257 14.43 -6.78 31.29
N GLU A 258 14.12 -5.49 31.39
CA GLU A 258 13.28 -4.77 30.45
C GLU A 258 13.94 -4.63 29.07
N GLN A 259 15.26 -4.37 29.01
CA GLN A 259 15.99 -4.31 27.75
C GLN A 259 16.04 -5.68 27.06
N ARG A 260 16.27 -6.76 27.83
CA ARG A 260 16.18 -8.13 27.32
C ARG A 260 14.79 -8.40 26.74
N SER A 261 13.74 -8.06 27.50
CA SER A 261 12.35 -8.23 27.07
C SER A 261 12.01 -7.43 25.81
N PHE A 262 12.45 -6.17 25.74
CA PHE A 262 12.23 -5.32 24.58
C PHE A 262 13.01 -5.80 23.35
N ASN A 263 14.31 -6.10 23.51
CA ASN A 263 15.16 -6.60 22.43
C ASN A 263 14.60 -7.93 21.90
N ARG A 264 14.15 -8.82 22.80
CA ARG A 264 13.45 -10.07 22.44
C ARG A 264 12.21 -9.80 21.62
N MET A 265 11.33 -8.91 22.08
CA MET A 265 10.10 -8.55 21.35
C MET A 265 10.39 -7.91 20.00
N THR A 266 11.46 -7.13 19.90
CA THR A 266 11.93 -6.51 18.65
C THR A 266 12.46 -7.58 17.68
N SER A 267 13.27 -8.53 18.15
CA SER A 267 13.72 -9.68 17.36
C SER A 267 12.56 -10.56 16.89
N LYS A 268 11.52 -10.75 17.72
CA LYS A 268 10.27 -11.46 17.35
C LYS A 268 9.34 -10.67 16.42
N GLY A 269 9.72 -9.45 16.05
CA GLY A 269 8.97 -8.62 15.14
C GLY A 269 7.80 -7.87 15.75
N LEU A 270 8.10 -7.03 16.75
CA LEU A 270 7.18 -5.99 17.22
C LEU A 270 6.81 -4.98 16.10
N ILE A 271 7.71 -4.79 15.13
CA ILE A 271 7.59 -3.84 14.01
C ILE A 271 7.52 -4.57 12.64
N GLN A 272 8.29 -5.64 12.44
CA GLN A 272 8.38 -6.45 11.22
C GLN A 272 8.70 -7.89 11.63
N SER A 273 8.00 -8.93 11.13
CA SER A 273 8.39 -10.28 11.56
C SER A 273 9.73 -10.67 10.93
N ASN A 274 10.60 -11.17 11.81
CA ASN A 274 11.90 -11.73 11.46
C ASN A 274 11.96 -13.22 11.81
N VAL A 275 10.88 -13.74 12.42
CA VAL A 275 10.77 -15.08 12.97
C VAL A 275 9.54 -15.76 12.40
N TYR A 276 9.68 -17.03 12.05
CA TYR A 276 8.59 -17.89 11.63
C TYR A 276 8.44 -19.02 12.64
N LEU A 277 7.33 -19.01 13.38
CA LEU A 277 7.08 -19.94 14.50
C LEU A 277 5.99 -20.96 14.20
N THR A 278 5.34 -20.91 13.03
CA THR A 278 4.27 -21.85 12.66
C THR A 278 4.83 -23.19 12.20
N GLY A 279 5.85 -23.21 11.34
CA GLY A 279 6.49 -24.41 10.79
C GLY A 279 8.00 -24.46 11.07
N ASP A 280 8.80 -24.77 10.05
CA ASP A 280 10.25 -24.87 10.21
C ASP A 280 10.87 -23.53 10.64
N VAL A 281 11.44 -23.49 11.84
CA VAL A 281 12.03 -22.26 12.41
C VAL A 281 13.27 -21.82 11.65
N GLU A 282 13.94 -22.70 10.92
CA GLU A 282 15.10 -22.37 10.07
C GLU A 282 14.73 -21.51 8.88
N GLN A 283 13.44 -21.48 8.51
CA GLN A 283 12.93 -20.55 7.53
C GLN A 283 12.83 -19.13 8.09
N SER A 284 13.10 -18.87 9.37
CA SER A 284 13.08 -17.51 9.90
C SER A 284 14.06 -16.60 9.17
N ARG A 285 13.59 -15.42 8.76
CA ARG A 285 14.40 -14.39 8.06
C ARG A 285 15.70 -14.07 8.79
N ILE A 286 15.69 -14.08 10.12
CA ILE A 286 16.88 -13.83 10.95
C ILE A 286 17.99 -14.88 10.80
N LEU A 287 17.65 -16.08 10.32
CA LEU A 287 18.61 -17.12 9.97
C LEU A 287 18.95 -17.04 8.48
N LYS A 288 17.95 -17.10 7.61
CA LYS A 288 18.14 -17.19 6.14
C LYS A 288 18.90 -16.01 5.55
N LYS A 289 18.75 -14.79 6.07
CA LYS A 289 19.51 -13.64 5.54
C LYS A 289 20.98 -13.69 5.91
N ASN A 290 21.32 -14.28 7.06
CA ASN A 290 22.64 -14.17 7.67
C ASN A 290 23.58 -15.35 7.34
N ILE A 291 23.22 -16.21 6.38
CA ILE A 291 24.07 -17.30 5.87
C ILE A 291 24.33 -17.11 4.35
N PRO A 292 25.42 -17.68 3.79
CA PRO A 292 25.72 -17.64 2.36
C PRO A 292 24.60 -18.21 1.49
N ILE A 293 24.45 -17.71 0.27
CA ILE A 293 23.44 -18.19 -0.69
C ILE A 293 23.70 -19.66 -1.04
N GLU A 294 24.97 -20.03 -1.17
CA GLU A 294 25.46 -21.39 -1.43
C GLU A 294 25.18 -22.36 -0.28
N LYS A 295 24.76 -21.85 0.88
CA LYS A 295 24.36 -22.61 2.07
C LYS A 295 22.85 -22.56 2.33
N GLY A 296 22.06 -22.08 1.36
CA GLY A 296 20.61 -21.96 1.46
C GLY A 296 20.11 -20.62 2.02
N GLY A 297 20.98 -19.61 2.06
CA GLY A 297 20.63 -18.24 2.44
C GLY A 297 19.85 -17.49 1.37
N VAL A 298 19.33 -16.32 1.73
CA VAL A 298 18.62 -15.40 0.82
C VAL A 298 19.24 -14.01 0.83
N ILE A 299 19.16 -13.28 -0.28
CA ILE A 299 19.88 -12.02 -0.49
C ILE A 299 19.69 -11.04 0.68
N GLN A 300 20.82 -10.59 1.23
CA GLN A 300 20.90 -9.58 2.29
C GLN A 300 21.58 -8.30 1.78
N ARG A 301 21.04 -7.14 2.15
CA ARG A 301 21.59 -5.81 1.78
C ARG A 301 23.05 -5.62 2.18
N GLY A 302 23.43 -6.13 3.35
CA GLY A 302 24.81 -6.09 3.86
C GLY A 302 25.75 -7.09 3.17
N GLY A 303 25.21 -8.06 2.42
CA GLY A 303 25.91 -9.26 1.97
C GLY A 303 25.66 -10.43 2.91
N ASN A 304 25.75 -11.65 2.35
CA ASN A 304 25.39 -12.90 3.03
C ASN A 304 26.56 -13.60 3.74
N ASN A 305 27.79 -13.13 3.54
CA ASN A 305 29.02 -13.82 3.99
C ASN A 305 29.61 -13.21 5.27
N GLN A 306 28.88 -12.34 5.97
CA GLN A 306 29.41 -11.53 7.06
C GLN A 306 29.09 -12.06 8.46
N PHE A 307 28.03 -12.87 8.62
CA PHE A 307 27.47 -13.16 9.94
C PHE A 307 27.69 -14.62 10.35
N PHE A 308 27.17 -15.58 9.57
CA PHE A 308 27.33 -17.00 9.87
C PHE A 308 27.98 -17.70 8.67
N SER A 309 28.82 -18.68 8.94
CA SER A 309 29.47 -19.49 7.89
C SER A 309 28.49 -20.47 7.20
N GLY A 310 27.38 -20.79 7.86
CA GLY A 310 26.31 -21.65 7.37
C GLY A 310 25.44 -22.21 8.51
N PRO A 311 24.57 -23.19 8.24
CA PRO A 311 23.74 -23.82 9.27
C PRO A 311 24.53 -24.51 10.39
N ASP A 312 25.75 -25.00 10.12
CA ASP A 312 26.58 -25.68 11.14
C ASP A 312 27.32 -24.71 12.08
N ASP A 313 27.19 -23.40 11.85
CA ASP A 313 27.83 -22.38 12.67
C ASP A 313 27.29 -22.40 14.12
N PRO A 314 28.15 -22.38 15.16
CA PRO A 314 27.70 -22.37 16.55
C PRO A 314 26.71 -21.25 16.87
N ASP A 315 26.88 -20.08 16.27
CA ASP A 315 26.01 -18.93 16.50
C ASP A 315 24.65 -19.10 15.82
N TYR A 316 24.63 -19.73 14.64
CA TYR A 316 23.39 -20.15 13.98
C TYR A 316 22.61 -21.13 14.87
N GLN A 317 23.28 -22.11 15.48
CA GLN A 317 22.65 -23.10 16.35
C GLN A 317 22.07 -22.48 17.62
N ILE A 318 22.74 -21.47 18.21
CA ILE A 318 22.20 -20.68 19.32
C ILE A 318 20.91 -19.97 18.90
N MET A 319 20.94 -19.30 17.75
CA MET A 319 19.78 -18.58 17.22
C MET A 319 18.60 -19.52 16.93
N LYS A 320 18.86 -20.67 16.30
CA LYS A 320 17.88 -21.73 16.06
C LYS A 320 17.27 -22.23 17.36
N LYS A 321 18.10 -22.50 18.37
CA LYS A 321 17.63 -22.98 19.68
C LYS A 321 16.69 -21.99 20.35
N TRP A 322 17.01 -20.69 20.29
CA TRP A 322 16.12 -19.66 20.79
C TRP A 322 14.76 -19.68 20.08
N LEU A 323 14.73 -19.80 18.75
CA LEU A 323 13.49 -19.86 17.97
C LEU A 323 12.63 -21.09 18.33
N GLU A 324 13.25 -22.25 18.61
CA GLU A 324 12.54 -23.44 19.09
C GLU A 324 11.87 -23.20 20.46
N LEU A 325 12.55 -22.49 21.37
CA LEU A 325 11.98 -22.12 22.67
C LEU A 325 10.82 -21.13 22.51
N GLU A 326 10.96 -20.15 21.62
CA GLU A 326 9.88 -19.21 21.28
C GLU A 326 8.66 -19.94 20.69
N ARG A 327 8.89 -20.88 19.78
CA ARG A 327 7.86 -21.73 19.19
C ARG A 327 7.11 -22.51 20.27
N LYS A 328 7.83 -23.19 21.17
CA LYS A 328 7.25 -23.95 22.29
C LYS A 328 6.38 -23.07 23.18
N GLU A 329 6.86 -21.87 23.54
CA GLU A 329 6.11 -20.92 24.37
C GLU A 329 4.81 -20.47 23.69
N VAL A 330 4.85 -20.12 22.40
CA VAL A 330 3.66 -19.66 21.66
C VAL A 330 2.64 -20.77 21.47
N ILE A 331 3.07 -21.97 21.09
CA ILE A 331 2.19 -23.14 20.91
C ILE A 331 1.42 -23.46 22.18
N SER A 332 2.05 -23.36 23.36
CA SER A 332 1.41 -23.62 24.66
C SER A 332 0.18 -22.74 24.93
N ARG A 333 0.08 -21.59 24.24
CA ARG A 333 -1.04 -20.63 24.35
C ARG A 333 -2.13 -20.86 23.33
N LEU A 334 -1.87 -21.59 22.24
CA LEU A 334 -2.84 -21.82 21.17
C LEU A 334 -4.00 -22.68 21.67
N ARG A 335 -5.20 -22.36 21.17
CA ARG A 335 -6.46 -23.00 21.49
C ARG A 335 -7.29 -23.24 20.23
N ILE A 336 -8.02 -24.34 20.19
CA ILE A 336 -9.10 -24.61 19.23
C ILE A 336 -10.35 -24.94 20.05
N ALA A 337 -11.44 -24.20 19.85
CA ALA A 337 -12.67 -24.33 20.63
C ALA A 337 -12.42 -24.28 22.15
N GLY A 338 -11.48 -23.43 22.57
CA GLY A 338 -11.07 -23.26 23.98
C GLY A 338 -10.13 -24.33 24.55
N LYS A 339 -9.80 -25.39 23.82
CA LYS A 339 -8.91 -26.47 24.25
C LYS A 339 -7.47 -26.26 23.76
N PRO A 340 -6.43 -26.65 24.52
CA PRO A 340 -5.03 -26.63 24.05
C PRO A 340 -4.86 -27.39 22.74
N VAL A 341 -4.04 -26.83 21.84
CA VAL A 341 -3.68 -27.47 20.56
C VAL A 341 -2.56 -28.49 20.80
N ASP A 342 -2.63 -29.64 20.13
CA ASP A 342 -1.52 -30.59 20.08
C ASP A 342 -0.31 -29.94 19.36
N PRO A 343 0.84 -29.75 20.05
CA PRO A 343 2.04 -29.17 19.45
C PRO A 343 2.53 -29.88 18.19
N SER A 344 2.28 -31.19 18.05
CA SER A 344 2.74 -31.99 16.91
C SER A 344 2.01 -31.65 15.60
N GLN A 345 0.82 -31.04 15.70
CA GLN A 345 -0.04 -30.71 14.55
C GLN A 345 0.26 -29.31 13.98
N VAL A 346 0.87 -28.42 14.76
CA VAL A 346 1.11 -27.04 14.35
C VAL A 346 2.22 -26.99 13.30
N GLY A 347 1.93 -26.45 12.11
CA GLY A 347 2.89 -26.37 11.00
C GLY A 347 3.09 -27.65 10.19
N LYS A 348 2.48 -28.78 10.59
CA LYS A 348 2.56 -30.05 9.87
C LYS A 348 1.48 -30.09 8.79
N VAL A 349 1.87 -30.17 7.52
CA VAL A 349 0.92 -30.37 6.40
C VAL A 349 0.27 -31.76 6.54
N ARG A 350 -1.06 -31.81 6.57
CA ARG A 350 -1.85 -33.04 6.72
C ARG A 350 -2.65 -33.41 5.46
N GLY A 351 -2.69 -32.50 4.49
CA GLY A 351 -3.37 -32.68 3.22
C GLY A 351 -3.29 -31.42 2.38
N ILE A 352 -3.85 -31.49 1.18
CA ILE A 352 -4.07 -30.35 0.29
C ILE A 352 -5.51 -30.36 -0.20
N VAL A 353 -6.14 -29.19 -0.17
CA VAL A 353 -7.39 -28.95 -0.91
C VAL A 353 -7.04 -28.30 -2.24
N PHE A 354 -7.73 -28.65 -3.32
CA PHE A 354 -7.47 -28.09 -4.65
C PHE A 354 -8.73 -28.18 -5.51
N VAL A 355 -8.78 -27.40 -6.58
CA VAL A 355 -9.85 -27.43 -7.57
C VAL A 355 -9.41 -28.29 -8.75
N ARG A 356 -10.23 -29.25 -9.15
CA ARG A 356 -10.04 -30.01 -10.40
C ARG A 356 -11.07 -29.54 -11.43
N THR A 357 -10.63 -29.24 -12.65
CA THR A 357 -11.45 -28.61 -13.69
C THR A 357 -11.08 -29.09 -15.11
N ASP A 358 -11.89 -28.73 -16.11
CA ASP A 358 -11.63 -29.07 -17.52
C ASP A 358 -10.44 -28.26 -18.08
N VAL A 359 -9.55 -28.92 -18.83
CA VAL A 359 -8.37 -28.29 -19.47
C VAL A 359 -8.72 -27.17 -20.45
N LYS A 360 -9.96 -27.10 -20.92
CA LYS A 360 -10.46 -26.04 -21.82
C LYS A 360 -10.92 -24.79 -21.07
N ASN A 361 -11.08 -24.85 -19.75
CA ASN A 361 -11.52 -23.72 -18.96
C ASN A 361 -10.41 -22.66 -18.90
N HIS A 362 -10.73 -21.48 -19.42
CA HIS A 362 -9.80 -20.36 -19.57
C HIS A 362 -10.56 -19.06 -19.36
N ARG A 363 -9.91 -18.05 -18.80
CA ARG A 363 -10.43 -16.68 -18.66
C ARG A 363 -9.28 -15.69 -18.62
N ARG A 364 -9.58 -14.45 -18.99
CA ARG A 364 -8.67 -13.35 -18.66
C ARG A 364 -8.67 -13.14 -17.16
N TYR A 365 -7.53 -12.71 -16.62
CA TYR A 365 -7.38 -12.47 -15.17
C TYR A 365 -8.50 -11.59 -14.60
N LEU A 366 -8.87 -10.55 -15.34
CA LEU A 366 -9.87 -9.56 -14.94
C LEU A 366 -11.32 -9.94 -15.31
N ASP A 367 -11.52 -11.01 -16.09
CA ASP A 367 -12.84 -11.50 -16.49
C ASP A 367 -13.38 -12.52 -15.48
N VAL A 368 -13.57 -12.06 -14.24
CA VAL A 368 -13.98 -12.88 -13.10
C VAL A 368 -15.34 -13.55 -13.33
N GLY A 369 -16.25 -12.87 -14.04
CA GLY A 369 -17.62 -13.34 -14.29
C GLY A 369 -17.73 -14.53 -15.25
N LYS A 370 -16.72 -14.75 -16.12
CA LYS A 370 -16.72 -15.81 -17.13
C LYS A 370 -17.01 -17.17 -16.53
N TYR A 371 -17.95 -17.93 -17.08
CA TYR A 371 -18.33 -19.26 -16.60
C TYR A 371 -17.30 -20.34 -16.96
N MET A 372 -16.89 -21.12 -15.96
CA MET A 372 -15.92 -22.21 -16.10
C MET A 372 -16.56 -23.52 -15.58
N PRO A 373 -17.34 -24.23 -16.41
CA PRO A 373 -18.09 -25.41 -15.99
C PRO A 373 -17.19 -26.61 -15.69
N GLY A 374 -17.60 -27.44 -14.74
CA GLY A 374 -17.00 -28.75 -14.46
C GLY A 374 -15.89 -28.72 -13.42
N GLY A 375 -15.85 -27.69 -12.57
CA GLY A 375 -14.94 -27.58 -11.44
C GLY A 375 -15.49 -28.23 -10.17
N ASP A 376 -14.63 -28.93 -9.43
CA ASP A 376 -14.93 -29.56 -8.14
C ASP A 376 -13.80 -29.35 -7.14
N LEU A 377 -14.12 -29.26 -5.84
CA LEU A 377 -13.15 -29.19 -4.75
C LEU A 377 -12.76 -30.59 -4.29
N PHE A 378 -11.46 -30.90 -4.33
CA PHE A 378 -10.89 -32.16 -3.89
C PHE A 378 -10.01 -31.98 -2.66
N LEU A 379 -9.89 -33.03 -1.85
CA LEU A 379 -8.97 -33.14 -0.73
C LEU A 379 -8.09 -34.37 -0.89
N LEU A 380 -6.77 -34.17 -1.01
CA LEU A 380 -5.79 -35.24 -0.85
C LEU A 380 -5.32 -35.25 0.60
N LYS A 381 -5.63 -36.32 1.33
CA LYS A 381 -5.19 -36.52 2.72
C LYS A 381 -3.83 -37.21 2.75
N LEU A 382 -2.96 -36.79 3.67
CA LEU A 382 -1.70 -37.46 3.96
C LEU A 382 -1.88 -38.44 5.11
N LYS A 383 -1.31 -39.65 4.97
CA LYS A 383 -1.21 -40.59 6.10
C LYS A 383 -0.11 -40.15 7.06
N ASP A 384 -0.14 -40.69 8.27
CA ASP A 384 0.94 -40.42 9.24
C ASP A 384 2.30 -40.84 8.69
N GLY A 385 3.24 -39.88 8.69
CA GLY A 385 4.59 -40.07 8.14
C GLY A 385 4.70 -39.85 6.63
N GLU A 386 3.60 -39.70 5.89
CA GLU A 386 3.64 -39.28 4.49
C GLU A 386 3.97 -37.78 4.36
N THR A 387 4.70 -37.45 3.31
CA THR A 387 4.88 -36.08 2.82
C THR A 387 4.05 -35.90 1.55
N LEU A 388 3.92 -34.66 1.07
CA LEU A 388 3.27 -34.41 -0.22
C LEU A 388 3.94 -35.19 -1.38
N GLU A 389 5.26 -35.35 -1.34
CA GLU A 389 6.04 -36.10 -2.34
C GLU A 389 5.82 -37.61 -2.25
N SER A 390 5.70 -38.15 -1.03
CA SER A 390 5.48 -39.59 -0.82
C SER A 390 4.00 -39.99 -0.79
N ALA A 391 3.07 -39.04 -0.88
CA ALA A 391 1.64 -39.29 -0.88
C ALA A 391 1.22 -40.30 -1.96
N ARG A 392 0.37 -41.26 -1.60
CA ARG A 392 -0.20 -42.27 -2.51
C ARG A 392 -1.72 -42.42 -2.36
N GLY A 393 -2.35 -41.61 -1.52
CA GLY A 393 -3.80 -41.62 -1.35
C GLY A 393 -4.55 -41.10 -2.56
N GLU A 394 -5.81 -41.53 -2.72
CA GLU A 394 -6.71 -40.99 -3.75
C GLU A 394 -7.40 -39.71 -3.23
N PRO A 395 -7.47 -38.63 -4.04
CA PRO A 395 -8.19 -37.42 -3.66
C PRO A 395 -9.69 -37.67 -3.51
N VAL A 396 -10.28 -37.14 -2.43
CA VAL A 396 -11.73 -37.22 -2.17
C VAL A 396 -12.40 -35.97 -2.72
N ASN A 397 -13.43 -36.15 -3.56
CA ASN A 397 -14.28 -35.04 -4.02
C ASN A 397 -15.21 -34.59 -2.89
N LEU A 398 -15.10 -33.33 -2.49
CA LEU A 398 -15.85 -32.73 -1.39
C LEU A 398 -17.17 -32.10 -1.82
N THR A 399 -17.33 -31.76 -3.11
CA THR A 399 -18.43 -30.89 -3.57
C THR A 399 -19.44 -31.56 -4.50
N ALA A 400 -19.06 -32.59 -5.25
CA ALA A 400 -19.92 -33.21 -6.27
C ALA A 400 -21.30 -33.63 -5.74
N ARG A 401 -21.38 -34.04 -4.47
CA ARG A 401 -22.65 -34.41 -3.81
C ARG A 401 -23.68 -33.28 -3.74
N PHE A 402 -23.25 -32.02 -3.81
CA PHE A 402 -24.11 -30.83 -3.69
C PHE A 402 -24.62 -30.31 -5.05
N HIS A 403 -24.15 -30.89 -6.16
CA HIS A 403 -24.60 -30.54 -7.51
C HIS A 403 -24.64 -31.78 -8.43
N PRO A 404 -25.40 -32.82 -8.05
CA PRO A 404 -25.39 -34.09 -8.76
C PRO A 404 -25.79 -33.94 -10.23
N GLY A 405 -24.97 -34.46 -11.14
CA GLY A 405 -25.20 -34.41 -12.58
C GLY A 405 -25.05 -33.03 -13.22
N LYS A 406 -24.59 -32.01 -12.48
CA LYS A 406 -24.39 -30.64 -12.98
C LYS A 406 -22.91 -30.26 -13.00
N LYS A 407 -22.52 -29.46 -13.98
CA LYS A 407 -21.16 -28.92 -14.14
C LYS A 407 -21.02 -27.61 -13.36
N ALA A 408 -20.80 -27.71 -12.05
CA ALA A 408 -20.57 -26.53 -11.22
C ALA A 408 -19.28 -25.80 -11.62
N ASP A 409 -19.18 -24.55 -11.18
CA ASP A 409 -18.01 -23.69 -11.32
C ASP A 409 -17.56 -23.31 -9.92
N ILE A 410 -16.45 -23.92 -9.48
CA ILE A 410 -15.90 -23.86 -8.13
C ILE A 410 -14.48 -23.30 -8.19
N ARG A 411 -14.15 -22.35 -7.31
CA ARG A 411 -12.90 -21.59 -7.35
C ARG A 411 -12.43 -21.15 -5.97
N GLU A 412 -11.15 -20.82 -5.91
CA GLU A 412 -10.51 -19.97 -4.90
C GLU A 412 -10.75 -20.45 -3.45
N PRO A 413 -10.38 -21.71 -3.12
CA PRO A 413 -10.52 -22.18 -1.76
C PRO A 413 -9.53 -21.49 -0.80
N ASP A 414 -9.90 -21.36 0.47
CA ASP A 414 -8.99 -21.06 1.59
C ASP A 414 -9.34 -21.95 2.80
N VAL A 415 -8.34 -22.26 3.63
CA VAL A 415 -8.43 -23.15 4.78
C VAL A 415 -8.33 -22.33 6.05
N ARG A 416 -9.20 -22.55 7.03
CA ARG A 416 -9.17 -21.83 8.32
C ARG A 416 -7.92 -22.17 9.13
N TYR A 417 -7.49 -21.28 10.03
CA TYR A 417 -6.27 -21.42 10.84
C TYR A 417 -6.18 -22.71 11.68
N ASP A 418 -7.32 -23.27 12.07
CA ASP A 418 -7.41 -24.55 12.80
C ASP A 418 -7.46 -25.79 11.90
N ALA A 419 -7.38 -25.61 10.57
CA ALA A 419 -7.57 -26.62 9.54
C ALA A 419 -8.96 -27.31 9.53
N GLY A 420 -9.94 -26.77 10.26
CA GLY A 420 -11.25 -27.40 10.47
C GLY A 420 -12.37 -26.91 9.55
N ALA A 421 -12.08 -26.00 8.63
CA ALA A 421 -13.05 -25.48 7.67
C ALA A 421 -12.37 -25.03 6.38
N VAL A 422 -13.09 -25.17 5.26
CA VAL A 422 -12.68 -24.72 3.93
C VAL A 422 -13.76 -23.79 3.39
N ILE A 423 -13.37 -22.59 2.97
CA ILE A 423 -14.25 -21.60 2.32
C ILE A 423 -13.89 -21.54 0.83
N PHE A 424 -14.86 -21.34 -0.05
CA PHE A 424 -14.65 -21.30 -1.50
C PHE A 424 -15.80 -20.59 -2.21
N SER A 425 -15.60 -20.22 -3.47
CA SER A 425 -16.65 -19.66 -4.33
C SER A 425 -17.24 -20.70 -5.27
N MET A 426 -18.55 -20.69 -5.42
CA MET A 426 -19.27 -21.67 -6.23
C MET A 426 -20.52 -21.08 -6.91
N ARG A 427 -20.80 -21.54 -8.13
CA ARG A 427 -22.10 -21.46 -8.80
C ARG A 427 -22.43 -22.76 -9.53
N ILE A 428 -23.71 -23.04 -9.76
CA ILE A 428 -24.13 -24.31 -10.36
C ILE A 428 -24.21 -24.21 -11.89
N GLY A 429 -24.78 -23.14 -12.43
CA GLY A 429 -24.86 -22.87 -13.87
C GLY A 429 -24.44 -21.45 -14.26
N GLU A 430 -24.31 -21.19 -15.55
CA GLU A 430 -23.90 -19.89 -16.10
C GLU A 430 -24.81 -18.73 -15.67
N GLN A 431 -26.11 -18.99 -15.57
CA GLN A 431 -27.10 -18.00 -15.16
C GLN A 431 -27.01 -17.66 -13.67
N ASP A 432 -26.45 -18.56 -12.86
CA ASP A 432 -26.23 -18.33 -11.44
C ASP A 432 -25.03 -17.41 -11.21
N ARG A 433 -25.04 -16.76 -10.04
CA ARG A 433 -23.89 -16.03 -9.53
C ARG A 433 -22.97 -16.91 -8.71
N LEU A 434 -21.69 -16.54 -8.69
CA LEU A 434 -20.73 -17.06 -7.72
C LEU A 434 -21.14 -16.57 -6.34
N ASN A 435 -21.34 -17.49 -5.39
CA ASN A 435 -21.52 -17.20 -3.98
C ASN A 435 -20.40 -17.85 -3.17
N VAL A 436 -20.13 -17.31 -1.99
CA VAL A 436 -19.20 -17.92 -1.02
C VAL A 436 -19.90 -19.02 -0.22
N TYR A 437 -19.28 -20.19 -0.15
CA TYR A 437 -19.70 -21.36 0.61
C TYR A 437 -18.61 -21.82 1.57
N GLU A 438 -19.00 -22.56 2.60
CA GLU A 438 -18.09 -23.23 3.53
C GLU A 438 -18.49 -24.69 3.71
N ILE A 439 -17.49 -25.55 3.90
CA ILE A 439 -17.61 -26.90 4.46
C ILE A 439 -16.74 -27.02 5.71
N ARG A 440 -17.14 -27.88 6.66
CA ARG A 440 -16.32 -28.20 7.83
C ARG A 440 -15.64 -29.55 7.69
N LEU A 441 -14.44 -29.63 8.24
CA LEU A 441 -13.64 -30.84 8.34
C LEU A 441 -13.47 -31.20 9.82
N ASP A 442 -13.50 -32.48 10.14
CA ASP A 442 -13.18 -32.97 11.48
C ASP A 442 -11.65 -33.10 11.70
N GLU A 443 -11.25 -33.69 12.83
CA GLU A 443 -9.83 -33.86 13.16
C GLU A 443 -9.06 -34.81 12.22
N ASN A 444 -9.78 -35.72 11.55
CA ASN A 444 -9.28 -36.67 10.55
C ASN A 444 -9.40 -36.11 9.12
N LEU A 445 -9.77 -34.83 8.99
CA LEU A 445 -10.05 -34.14 7.74
C LEU A 445 -11.24 -34.74 6.96
N ASP A 446 -12.14 -35.48 7.61
CA ASP A 446 -13.38 -35.94 6.99
C ASP A 446 -14.43 -34.83 6.95
N TYR A 447 -15.23 -34.82 5.88
CA TYR A 447 -16.34 -33.89 5.75
C TYR A 447 -17.35 -34.09 6.88
N VAL A 448 -17.68 -33.01 7.59
CA VAL A 448 -18.71 -33.03 8.63
C VAL A 448 -20.09 -32.92 7.97
N GLU A 449 -20.90 -33.97 8.10
CA GLU A 449 -22.21 -34.03 7.45
C GLU A 449 -23.14 -32.86 7.85
N GLY A 450 -23.87 -32.32 6.87
CA GLY A 450 -24.71 -31.13 7.06
C GLY A 450 -23.97 -29.80 7.26
N SER A 451 -22.64 -29.76 7.11
CA SER A 451 -21.87 -28.51 7.30
C SER A 451 -21.78 -27.60 6.08
N PHE A 452 -22.14 -28.09 4.88
CA PHE A 452 -22.15 -27.28 3.65
C PHE A 452 -23.17 -26.15 3.74
N ARG A 453 -22.71 -24.90 3.63
CA ARG A 453 -23.58 -23.72 3.78
C ARG A 453 -23.15 -22.52 2.93
N ARG A 454 -24.13 -21.73 2.49
CA ARG A 454 -23.93 -20.47 1.76
C ARG A 454 -23.79 -19.29 2.72
N LEU A 455 -22.71 -18.53 2.60
CA LEU A 455 -22.39 -17.41 3.50
C LEU A 455 -22.81 -16.04 2.95
N THR A 456 -23.03 -15.91 1.65
CA THR A 456 -23.37 -14.65 0.97
C THR A 456 -24.84 -14.63 0.52
N HIS A 457 -25.50 -13.47 0.69
CA HIS A 457 -26.96 -13.36 0.52
C HIS A 457 -27.43 -12.02 -0.10
N GLY A 458 -26.58 -11.32 -0.87
CA GLY A 458 -26.97 -10.04 -1.50
C GLY A 458 -27.84 -10.18 -2.76
N PRO A 459 -27.96 -9.12 -3.59
CA PRO A 459 -28.80 -9.07 -4.79
C PRO A 459 -28.15 -9.74 -6.01
N ASP A 460 -28.95 -10.28 -6.94
CA ASP A 460 -28.43 -10.98 -8.13
C ASP A 460 -27.86 -10.02 -9.19
N LEU A 461 -28.46 -8.84 -9.32
CA LEU A 461 -28.08 -7.78 -10.24
C LEU A 461 -27.93 -6.45 -9.50
N VAL A 462 -26.94 -5.66 -9.89
CA VAL A 462 -26.82 -4.23 -9.55
C VAL A 462 -26.46 -3.48 -10.81
N ASN A 463 -27.23 -2.45 -11.18
CA ASN A 463 -27.05 -1.67 -12.41
C ASN A 463 -26.95 -2.52 -13.68
N GLY A 464 -27.74 -3.60 -13.77
CA GLY A 464 -27.70 -4.54 -14.89
C GLY A 464 -26.49 -5.49 -14.92
N ILE A 465 -25.57 -5.39 -13.94
CA ILE A 465 -24.40 -6.27 -13.81
C ILE A 465 -24.73 -7.43 -12.86
N LYS A 466 -24.45 -8.67 -13.28
CA LYS A 466 -24.52 -9.87 -12.42
C LYS A 466 -23.52 -9.77 -11.28
N VAL A 467 -24.01 -9.89 -10.04
CA VAL A 467 -23.16 -9.77 -8.84
C VAL A 467 -22.49 -11.10 -8.56
N HIS A 468 -21.17 -11.12 -8.45
CA HIS A 468 -20.36 -12.28 -8.08
C HIS A 468 -19.65 -12.04 -6.75
N TYR A 469 -19.51 -13.11 -5.96
CA TYR A 469 -18.72 -13.16 -4.73
C TYR A 469 -17.57 -14.15 -4.92
N THR A 470 -16.33 -13.68 -4.84
CA THR A 470 -15.11 -14.40 -5.22
C THR A 470 -13.98 -14.14 -4.22
N ASP A 471 -12.88 -14.89 -4.30
CA ASP A 471 -11.70 -14.81 -3.44
C ASP A 471 -11.99 -14.77 -1.94
N PRO A 472 -12.78 -15.72 -1.39
CA PRO A 472 -13.04 -15.74 0.04
C PRO A 472 -11.78 -16.10 0.83
N THR A 473 -11.55 -15.41 1.95
CA THR A 473 -10.38 -15.64 2.81
C THR A 473 -10.77 -15.48 4.29
N TYR A 474 -10.19 -16.34 5.14
CA TYR A 474 -10.29 -16.21 6.58
C TYR A 474 -9.29 -15.18 7.12
N VAL A 475 -9.79 -14.17 7.82
CA VAL A 475 -8.96 -13.20 8.55
C VAL A 475 -9.14 -13.37 10.06
N PRO A 476 -8.16 -12.97 10.91
CA PRO A 476 -8.34 -13.08 12.35
C PRO A 476 -9.53 -12.23 12.83
N ASP A 477 -10.34 -12.77 13.74
CA ASP A 477 -11.48 -12.04 14.32
C ASP A 477 -11.00 -10.77 15.05
N SER A 478 -11.47 -9.62 14.56
CA SER A 478 -11.13 -8.32 15.12
C SER A 478 -11.62 -8.09 16.55
N ALA A 479 -12.54 -8.90 17.05
CA ALA A 479 -13.05 -8.86 18.42
C ALA A 479 -12.31 -9.80 19.40
N ASP A 480 -11.40 -10.67 18.93
CA ASP A 480 -10.59 -11.51 19.81
C ASP A 480 -9.67 -10.61 20.66
N LYS A 481 -9.81 -10.66 22.00
CA LYS A 481 -9.00 -9.87 22.93
C LYS A 481 -7.50 -10.16 22.80
N ALA A 482 -7.14 -11.35 22.32
CA ALA A 482 -5.76 -11.74 22.03
C ALA A 482 -5.31 -11.40 20.60
N ALA A 483 -6.19 -10.88 19.72
CA ALA A 483 -5.88 -10.58 18.32
C ALA A 483 -4.64 -9.67 18.17
N LEU A 484 -4.44 -8.72 19.08
CA LEU A 484 -3.28 -7.81 19.11
C LEU A 484 -1.93 -8.53 19.23
N ILE A 485 -1.92 -9.77 19.73
CA ILE A 485 -0.72 -10.62 19.89
C ILE A 485 -0.74 -11.86 19.00
N GLY A 486 -1.60 -11.88 17.97
CA GLY A 486 -1.76 -13.02 17.06
C GLY A 486 -3.13 -13.69 17.21
N GLY A 487 -3.79 -13.59 18.36
CA GLY A 487 -4.99 -14.38 18.65
C GLY A 487 -4.61 -15.82 18.98
N HIS A 488 -5.10 -16.31 20.11
CA HIS A 488 -4.77 -17.67 20.56
C HIS A 488 -5.84 -18.69 20.16
N ASN A 489 -7.06 -18.25 19.82
CA ASN A 489 -8.16 -19.15 19.45
C ASN A 489 -8.22 -19.32 17.94
N LEU A 490 -7.69 -20.41 17.38
CA LEU A 490 -7.50 -20.57 15.94
C LEU A 490 -8.82 -20.75 15.16
N ASP A 491 -9.89 -21.19 15.81
CA ASP A 491 -11.23 -21.37 15.23
C ASP A 491 -12.02 -20.06 15.04
N LYS A 492 -11.56 -18.95 15.63
CA LYS A 492 -12.23 -17.64 15.51
C LYS A 492 -11.70 -16.83 14.34
N ALA A 493 -12.40 -16.78 13.23
CA ALA A 493 -12.04 -15.93 12.09
C ALA A 493 -13.19 -14.96 11.77
N ASP A 494 -12.90 -13.93 10.99
CA ASP A 494 -13.87 -13.18 10.20
C ASP A 494 -13.67 -13.54 8.71
N ILE A 495 -14.57 -13.12 7.83
CA ILE A 495 -14.53 -13.44 6.40
C ILE A 495 -14.37 -12.17 5.58
N VAL A 496 -13.51 -12.22 4.58
CA VAL A 496 -13.35 -11.18 3.56
C VAL A 496 -13.43 -11.83 2.18
N PHE A 497 -14.01 -11.14 1.20
CA PHE A 497 -14.18 -11.62 -0.17
C PHE A 497 -14.18 -10.44 -1.16
N ALA A 498 -13.90 -10.68 -2.42
CA ALA A 498 -14.04 -9.72 -3.51
C ALA A 498 -15.46 -9.80 -4.10
N SER A 499 -16.04 -8.64 -4.45
CA SER A 499 -17.34 -8.57 -5.12
C SER A 499 -17.51 -7.30 -5.95
N ASN A 500 -18.26 -7.41 -7.04
CA ASN A 500 -18.73 -6.29 -7.87
C ASN A 500 -20.07 -5.72 -7.39
N LEU A 501 -20.43 -5.91 -6.11
CA LEU A 501 -21.64 -5.38 -5.47
C LEU A 501 -21.76 -3.85 -5.56
N ASN A 502 -20.67 -3.14 -5.89
CA ASN A 502 -20.69 -1.69 -6.13
C ASN A 502 -21.45 -1.29 -7.43
N GLY A 503 -21.68 -2.23 -8.36
CA GLY A 503 -22.47 -2.00 -9.57
C GLY A 503 -21.82 -1.10 -10.63
N GLY A 504 -20.52 -0.81 -10.54
CA GLY A 504 -19.78 -0.01 -11.51
C GLY A 504 -18.95 -0.86 -12.47
N VAL A 505 -18.57 -0.27 -13.59
CA VAL A 505 -17.54 -0.80 -14.50
C VAL A 505 -16.32 0.11 -14.50
N VAL A 506 -15.19 -0.44 -14.90
CA VAL A 506 -13.96 0.31 -15.06
C VAL A 506 -13.14 -0.23 -16.21
N GLN A 507 -12.28 0.62 -16.79
CA GLN A 507 -11.35 0.19 -17.82
C GLN A 507 -10.48 -0.98 -17.29
N SER A 508 -10.25 -2.02 -18.08
CA SER A 508 -9.57 -3.24 -17.58
C SER A 508 -8.23 -3.50 -18.24
N VAL A 509 -7.95 -2.92 -19.40
CA VAL A 509 -6.74 -3.22 -20.18
C VAL A 509 -5.96 -1.97 -20.57
N GLU A 510 -4.69 -2.16 -20.94
CA GLU A 510 -3.87 -1.13 -21.57
C GLU A 510 -4.44 -0.73 -22.93
N ARG A 511 -4.21 0.51 -23.36
CA ARG A 511 -4.78 1.09 -24.58
C ARG A 511 -3.89 0.91 -25.82
N GLY A 512 -2.76 0.22 -25.65
CA GLY A 512 -1.72 -0.01 -26.65
C GLY A 512 -0.62 -0.90 -26.06
N ILE A 513 0.11 -1.63 -26.89
CA ILE A 513 1.22 -2.48 -26.44
C ILE A 513 2.52 -1.69 -26.61
N VAL A 514 3.21 -1.39 -25.51
CA VAL A 514 4.43 -0.56 -25.51
C VAL A 514 5.66 -1.46 -25.67
N GLY A 515 6.64 -1.07 -26.49
CA GLY A 515 7.90 -1.80 -26.66
C GLY A 515 9.12 -0.90 -26.78
N GLU A 516 10.29 -1.48 -26.51
CA GLU A 516 11.60 -0.85 -26.66
C GLU A 516 12.38 -1.61 -27.72
N ALA A 517 12.91 -0.91 -28.73
CA ALA A 517 13.70 -1.55 -29.76
C ALA A 517 15.10 -1.91 -29.25
N ASP A 518 15.58 -3.09 -29.63
CA ASP A 518 16.96 -3.54 -29.51
C ASP A 518 17.81 -3.12 -30.73
N GLY A 519 17.34 -2.14 -31.50
CA GLY A 519 17.93 -1.69 -32.77
C GLY A 519 17.14 -2.14 -33.98
N GLY A 520 17.74 -2.03 -35.16
CA GLY A 520 17.05 -2.38 -36.40
C GLY A 520 17.66 -1.75 -37.65
N THR A 521 16.89 -1.82 -38.73
CA THR A 521 17.18 -1.14 -40.00
C THR A 521 16.12 -0.06 -40.23
N ARG A 522 16.04 0.48 -41.45
CA ARG A 522 14.93 1.37 -41.82
C ARG A 522 13.61 0.63 -41.98
N ASN A 523 13.61 -0.69 -42.20
CA ASN A 523 12.39 -1.47 -42.49
C ASN A 523 12.06 -2.49 -41.40
N VAL A 524 12.94 -2.67 -40.42
CA VAL A 524 12.83 -3.74 -39.44
C VAL A 524 13.20 -3.21 -38.07
N ILE A 525 12.34 -3.46 -37.08
CA ILE A 525 12.62 -3.25 -35.66
C ILE A 525 13.02 -4.62 -35.07
N PHE A 526 14.10 -4.64 -34.32
CA PHE A 526 14.48 -5.79 -33.49
C PHE A 526 13.94 -5.57 -32.08
N ASP A 527 13.30 -6.58 -31.50
CA ASP A 527 12.85 -6.55 -30.11
C ASP A 527 12.99 -7.96 -29.53
N PHE A 528 13.87 -8.14 -28.55
CA PHE A 528 14.16 -9.46 -28.02
C PHE A 528 13.21 -9.89 -26.91
N ASP A 529 12.37 -9.00 -26.38
CA ASP A 529 11.50 -9.32 -25.24
C ASP A 529 10.10 -9.80 -25.65
N ARG A 530 9.74 -9.65 -26.93
CA ARG A 530 8.47 -10.10 -27.52
C ARG A 530 8.31 -11.62 -27.60
N PRO A 531 7.37 -12.24 -26.85
CA PRO A 531 7.16 -13.68 -26.84
C PRO A 531 6.06 -14.18 -27.81
N GLU A 532 5.35 -13.32 -28.54
CA GLU A 532 4.17 -13.67 -29.37
C GLU A 532 4.53 -14.59 -30.55
N THR A 533 3.62 -15.39 -31.11
CA THR A 533 3.95 -16.33 -32.22
C THR A 533 4.17 -15.61 -33.56
N ASP A 534 4.83 -16.27 -34.54
CA ASP A 534 4.92 -15.78 -35.92
C ASP A 534 3.54 -15.37 -36.46
N GLY A 535 3.48 -14.29 -37.25
CA GLY A 535 2.24 -13.73 -37.77
C GLY A 535 1.45 -12.83 -36.79
N SER A 536 1.84 -12.79 -35.51
CA SER A 536 1.21 -11.88 -34.55
C SER A 536 1.37 -10.43 -34.97
N PHE A 537 0.37 -9.58 -34.74
CA PHE A 537 0.37 -8.15 -35.08
C PHE A 537 0.38 -7.78 -36.58
N GLU A 538 0.42 -8.73 -37.51
CA GLU A 538 0.35 -8.40 -38.95
C GLU A 538 -0.93 -7.60 -39.29
N GLY A 539 -0.77 -6.55 -40.09
CA GLY A 539 -1.85 -5.60 -40.41
C GLY A 539 -2.09 -4.52 -39.36
N LYS A 540 -1.55 -4.66 -38.14
CA LYS A 540 -1.64 -3.62 -37.11
C LYS A 540 -0.65 -2.48 -37.37
N ARG A 541 -0.96 -1.31 -36.84
CA ARG A 541 -0.10 -0.13 -36.91
C ARG A 541 0.83 0.00 -35.71
N ILE A 542 2.01 0.54 -35.97
CA ILE A 542 3.06 0.82 -34.98
C ILE A 542 3.46 2.30 -35.04
N TYR A 543 3.55 2.94 -33.88
CA TYR A 543 3.94 4.34 -33.71
C TYR A 543 5.23 4.47 -32.92
N ILE A 544 6.11 5.35 -33.38
CA ILE A 544 7.35 5.67 -32.65
C ILE A 544 7.11 6.85 -31.70
N VAL A 545 7.03 6.56 -30.40
CA VAL A 545 6.76 7.54 -29.34
C VAL A 545 8.02 8.32 -28.97
N ASP A 546 9.18 7.68 -28.98
CA ASP A 546 10.45 8.32 -28.64
C ASP A 546 11.62 7.72 -29.41
N GLY A 547 12.76 8.43 -29.41
CA GLY A 547 13.98 8.01 -30.08
C GLY A 547 14.03 8.33 -31.58
N ALA A 548 14.93 7.65 -32.30
CA ALA A 548 15.05 7.78 -33.74
C ALA A 548 13.70 7.52 -34.45
N ASN A 549 13.30 8.40 -35.36
CA ASN A 549 12.00 8.34 -36.06
C ASN A 549 10.77 8.66 -35.19
N LYS A 550 10.92 9.33 -34.04
CA LYS A 550 9.79 9.87 -33.26
C LYS A 550 8.74 10.56 -34.14
N GLY A 551 7.47 10.25 -33.90
CA GLY A 551 6.35 10.81 -34.65
C GLY A 551 5.95 10.01 -35.89
N GLN A 552 6.66 8.92 -36.23
CA GLN A 552 6.40 8.12 -37.44
C GLN A 552 5.43 6.96 -37.19
N TRP A 553 4.65 6.63 -38.22
CA TRP A 553 3.69 5.52 -38.26
C TRP A 553 4.00 4.53 -39.36
N ARG A 554 3.84 3.25 -39.08
CA ARG A 554 3.94 2.17 -40.07
C ARG A 554 2.87 1.10 -39.85
N THR A 555 2.63 0.29 -40.87
CA THR A 555 1.85 -0.95 -40.73
C THR A 555 2.82 -2.11 -40.62
N ILE A 556 2.55 -3.04 -39.72
CA ILE A 556 3.34 -4.26 -39.53
C ILE A 556 3.00 -5.19 -40.70
N ALA A 557 3.96 -5.38 -41.59
CA ALA A 557 3.85 -6.25 -42.75
C ALA A 557 4.14 -7.71 -42.38
N ARG A 558 5.04 -7.93 -41.42
CA ARG A 558 5.41 -9.27 -40.94
C ARG A 558 5.94 -9.22 -39.51
N PHE A 559 5.58 -10.22 -38.70
CA PHE A 559 6.20 -10.46 -37.41
C PHE A 559 6.80 -11.87 -37.34
N GLN A 560 8.03 -11.95 -36.84
CA GLN A 560 8.75 -13.20 -36.62
C GLN A 560 9.23 -13.26 -35.18
N ASN A 561 8.98 -14.36 -34.49
CA ASN A 561 9.33 -14.55 -33.10
C ASN A 561 10.77 -15.06 -32.93
N ARG A 562 11.44 -14.58 -31.89
CA ARG A 562 12.79 -15.01 -31.47
C ARG A 562 12.99 -16.51 -31.32
N LEU A 563 11.96 -17.29 -31.04
CA LEU A 563 12.07 -18.73 -30.85
C LEU A 563 12.19 -19.48 -32.19
N PHE A 564 11.81 -18.84 -33.30
CA PHE A 564 11.82 -19.43 -34.64
C PHE A 564 12.87 -18.80 -35.56
N THR A 565 13.70 -17.88 -35.05
CA THR A 565 14.77 -17.24 -35.82
C THR A 565 16.16 -17.76 -35.44
N PRO A 566 17.09 -17.93 -36.41
CA PRO A 566 18.44 -18.43 -36.14
C PRO A 566 19.21 -17.59 -35.11
N GLU A 567 19.00 -16.27 -35.14
CA GLU A 567 19.68 -15.28 -34.30
C GLU A 567 19.01 -15.11 -32.92
N LYS A 568 17.89 -15.79 -32.67
CA LYS A 568 17.08 -15.68 -31.45
C LYS A 568 16.55 -14.28 -31.16
N ARG A 569 16.03 -13.60 -32.18
CA ARG A 569 15.50 -12.22 -32.13
C ARG A 569 14.08 -12.17 -32.69
N SER A 570 13.21 -11.36 -32.09
CA SER A 570 11.91 -11.07 -32.73
C SER A 570 12.08 -9.88 -33.68
N TYR A 571 11.45 -9.98 -34.85
CA TYR A 571 11.56 -9.02 -35.94
C TYR A 571 10.17 -8.49 -36.29
N ILE A 572 10.02 -7.16 -36.25
CA ILE A 572 8.83 -6.47 -36.73
C ILE A 572 9.22 -5.79 -38.05
N THR A 573 8.76 -6.36 -39.17
CA THR A 573 8.96 -5.76 -40.51
C THR A 573 7.81 -4.83 -40.81
N VAL A 574 8.13 -3.61 -41.21
CA VAL A 574 7.14 -2.59 -41.57
C VAL A 574 6.93 -2.50 -43.09
N ASP A 575 5.75 -2.03 -43.48
CA ASP A 575 5.32 -1.85 -44.88
C ASP A 575 6.22 -0.93 -45.72
N ARG A 576 6.86 0.06 -45.08
CA ARG A 576 7.72 1.05 -45.76
C ARG A 576 8.85 1.58 -44.86
N PRO A 577 9.99 2.03 -45.44
CA PRO A 577 11.14 2.50 -44.67
C PRO A 577 10.86 3.70 -43.77
N PHE A 578 11.39 3.68 -42.55
CA PHE A 578 11.60 4.84 -41.69
C PHE A 578 12.61 5.83 -42.31
N PRO A 579 12.55 7.13 -41.97
CA PRO A 579 13.54 8.11 -42.43
C PRO A 579 14.98 7.75 -42.03
N ASN A 580 15.18 7.29 -40.79
CA ASN A 580 16.47 6.87 -40.23
C ASN A 580 16.41 5.39 -39.80
N PRO A 581 17.56 4.69 -39.68
CA PRO A 581 17.60 3.38 -39.06
C PRO A 581 17.04 3.38 -37.63
N VAL A 582 16.45 2.27 -37.21
CA VAL A 582 15.99 2.05 -35.83
C VAL A 582 17.19 1.75 -34.93
N ASP A 583 17.26 2.39 -33.77
CA ASP A 583 18.31 2.19 -32.77
C ASP A 583 17.71 1.88 -31.38
N HIS A 584 18.55 1.66 -30.38
CA HIS A 584 18.14 1.32 -29.00
C HIS A 584 17.42 2.45 -28.25
N SER A 585 17.32 3.66 -28.81
CA SER A 585 16.55 4.75 -28.21
C SER A 585 15.06 4.68 -28.56
N VAL A 586 14.71 3.84 -29.55
CA VAL A 586 13.37 3.80 -30.12
C VAL A 586 12.40 3.11 -29.18
N ILE A 587 11.37 3.85 -28.78
CA ILE A 587 10.24 3.35 -28.01
C ILE A 587 8.99 3.47 -28.88
N TYR A 588 8.22 2.39 -28.95
CA TYR A 588 7.08 2.30 -29.84
C TYR A 588 5.81 1.81 -29.14
N VAL A 589 4.66 2.05 -29.76
CA VAL A 589 3.36 1.52 -29.35
C VAL A 589 2.72 0.81 -30.54
N ILE A 590 2.36 -0.46 -30.36
CA ILE A 590 1.54 -1.23 -31.31
C ILE A 590 0.07 -1.04 -30.91
N GLU A 591 -0.78 -0.73 -31.89
CA GLU A 591 -2.21 -0.60 -31.63
C GLU A 591 -2.83 -1.93 -31.18
N ARG A 592 -3.84 -1.84 -30.32
CA ARG A 592 -4.58 -3.01 -29.87
C ARG A 592 -5.73 -3.31 -30.82
N ASP A 593 -6.26 -4.52 -30.67
CA ASP A 593 -7.49 -4.93 -31.35
C ASP A 593 -8.65 -4.83 -30.36
N PRO A 594 -9.57 -3.85 -30.54
CA PRO A 594 -10.71 -3.67 -29.65
C PRO A 594 -11.70 -4.84 -29.67
N GLU A 595 -11.77 -5.61 -30.76
CA GLU A 595 -12.75 -6.70 -30.90
C GLU A 595 -12.39 -7.90 -30.02
N THR A 596 -11.10 -8.17 -29.89
CA THR A 596 -10.62 -9.30 -29.08
C THR A 596 -10.34 -8.91 -27.63
N GLN A 597 -10.40 -7.63 -27.24
CA GLN A 597 -9.97 -7.16 -25.92
C GLN A 597 -10.96 -6.15 -25.30
N PRO A 598 -11.85 -6.56 -24.38
CA PRO A 598 -12.88 -5.68 -23.85
C PRO A 598 -12.28 -4.50 -23.07
N GLY A 599 -12.66 -3.28 -23.46
CA GLY A 599 -12.14 -2.04 -22.87
C GLY A 599 -12.60 -1.80 -21.43
N PHE A 600 -13.80 -2.26 -21.05
CA PHE A 600 -14.38 -2.12 -19.71
C PHE A 600 -14.88 -3.45 -19.16
N LEU A 601 -14.63 -3.71 -17.87
CA LEU A 601 -15.14 -4.86 -17.12
C LEU A 601 -15.78 -4.41 -15.79
N PRO A 602 -16.60 -5.25 -15.14
CA PRO A 602 -17.13 -4.97 -13.81
C PRO A 602 -16.02 -4.62 -12.80
N SER A 603 -16.24 -3.57 -12.00
CA SER A 603 -15.33 -3.18 -10.92
C SER A 603 -15.56 -4.06 -9.70
N TYR A 604 -14.49 -4.64 -9.18
CA TYR A 604 -14.50 -5.44 -7.96
C TYR A 604 -13.92 -4.65 -6.79
N SER A 605 -14.44 -4.90 -5.58
CA SER A 605 -13.96 -4.34 -4.33
C SER A 605 -13.97 -5.40 -3.25
N MET A 606 -13.15 -5.21 -2.21
CA MET A 606 -13.14 -6.10 -1.06
C MET A 606 -14.27 -5.74 -0.10
N TYR A 607 -14.94 -6.77 0.40
CA TYR A 607 -15.98 -6.69 1.42
C TYR A 607 -15.63 -7.61 2.57
N GLY A 608 -15.94 -7.19 3.79
CA GLY A 608 -15.76 -8.00 4.99
C GLY A 608 -17.08 -8.21 5.72
N MET A 609 -17.21 -9.34 6.40
CA MET A 609 -18.32 -9.67 7.28
C MET A 609 -17.86 -10.48 8.49
N LYS A 610 -18.65 -10.46 9.57
CA LYS A 610 -18.42 -11.32 10.72
C LYS A 610 -18.71 -12.77 10.36
N TYR A 611 -17.98 -13.70 10.99
CA TYR A 611 -18.19 -15.12 10.78
C TYR A 611 -19.48 -15.62 11.44
N PRO A 612 -20.42 -16.22 10.68
CA PRO A 612 -21.73 -16.59 11.19
C PRO A 612 -21.74 -17.91 11.95
N LYS A 613 -22.49 -17.93 13.04
CA LYS A 613 -22.96 -19.19 13.64
C LYS A 613 -23.89 -19.91 12.65
N PRO A 614 -23.92 -21.24 12.67
CA PRO A 614 -24.86 -22.01 11.85
C PRO A 614 -26.31 -21.53 12.03
N GLY A 615 -26.99 -21.22 10.93
CA GLY A 615 -28.38 -20.73 10.90
C GLY A 615 -28.53 -19.21 11.00
N GLU A 616 -27.45 -18.46 11.23
CA GLU A 616 -27.46 -16.99 11.31
C GLU A 616 -26.84 -16.31 10.07
N GLU A 617 -26.56 -17.06 9.00
CA GLU A 617 -25.75 -16.60 7.85
C GLU A 617 -26.31 -15.33 7.21
N LYS A 618 -27.58 -15.35 6.80
CA LYS A 618 -28.23 -14.19 6.16
C LYS A 618 -28.33 -13.00 7.11
N ALA A 619 -28.75 -13.25 8.35
CA ALA A 619 -28.93 -12.18 9.34
C ALA A 619 -27.60 -11.49 9.67
N LEU A 620 -26.49 -12.23 9.73
CA LEU A 620 -25.18 -11.67 10.00
C LEU A 620 -24.57 -11.00 8.77
N TYR A 621 -24.77 -11.57 7.57
CA TYR A 621 -24.42 -10.93 6.31
C TYR A 621 -25.04 -9.53 6.22
N ASP A 622 -26.37 -9.43 6.35
CA ASP A 622 -27.10 -8.16 6.25
C ASP A 622 -26.63 -7.13 7.30
N LYS A 623 -26.28 -7.59 8.51
CA LYS A 623 -25.86 -6.70 9.62
C LYS A 623 -24.40 -6.27 9.56
N THR A 624 -23.51 -7.05 8.96
CA THR A 624 -22.05 -6.86 9.13
C THR A 624 -21.28 -6.69 7.84
N ILE A 625 -21.90 -6.95 6.67
CA ILE A 625 -21.24 -6.66 5.41
C ILE A 625 -20.85 -5.18 5.36
N SER A 626 -19.60 -4.94 4.96
CA SER A 626 -19.03 -3.62 4.79
C SER A 626 -18.01 -3.63 3.66
N ARG A 627 -18.08 -2.63 2.78
CA ARG A 627 -17.05 -2.41 1.76
C ARG A 627 -15.77 -1.94 2.45
N ILE A 628 -14.66 -2.59 2.14
CA ILE A 628 -13.33 -2.30 2.70
C ILE A 628 -12.55 -1.42 1.74
N THR A 629 -12.54 -1.74 0.45
CA THR A 629 -11.85 -0.95 -0.58
C THR A 629 -12.85 -0.14 -1.39
N TYR A 630 -12.56 1.15 -1.57
CA TYR A 630 -13.42 2.09 -2.28
C TYR A 630 -12.83 2.52 -3.63
N GLY A 631 -11.76 1.84 -4.06
CA GLY A 631 -11.07 2.10 -5.32
C GLY A 631 -11.93 1.87 -6.56
N ILE A 632 -11.42 2.37 -7.69
CA ILE A 632 -11.92 2.11 -9.04
C ILE A 632 -10.90 1.27 -9.81
N ALA A 633 -10.51 0.16 -9.19
CA ALA A 633 -9.77 -0.90 -9.84
C ALA A 633 -10.61 -2.19 -9.78
N GLN A 634 -10.06 -3.26 -10.34
CA GLN A 634 -10.55 -4.61 -10.09
C GLN A 634 -9.72 -5.15 -8.94
N GLU A 635 -10.19 -4.84 -7.74
CA GLU A 635 -9.57 -5.21 -6.48
C GLU A 635 -9.93 -6.69 -6.25
N LEU A 636 -9.04 -7.56 -6.71
CA LEU A 636 -9.10 -9.00 -6.51
C LEU A 636 -8.05 -9.36 -5.46
N ASP A 637 -8.14 -10.53 -4.82
CA ASP A 637 -7.18 -10.98 -3.80
C ASP A 637 -6.96 -10.04 -2.60
N LEU A 638 -7.41 -10.48 -1.43
CA LEU A 638 -7.18 -9.72 -0.20
C LEU A 638 -5.69 -9.58 0.09
N SER A 639 -5.21 -8.34 0.33
CA SER A 639 -3.88 -8.18 0.93
C SER A 639 -3.94 -7.97 2.43
N VAL A 640 -3.26 -8.81 3.21
CA VAL A 640 -3.24 -8.69 4.69
C VAL A 640 -1.80 -8.59 5.17
N ARG A 641 -1.49 -7.57 5.96
CA ARG A 641 -0.20 -7.50 6.67
C ARG A 641 -0.08 -8.62 7.71
N THR A 642 1.11 -8.95 8.19
CA THR A 642 1.30 -9.82 9.36
C THR A 642 0.88 -9.13 10.64
N THR A 643 0.67 -7.83 10.53
CA THR A 643 -0.14 -7.01 11.42
C THR A 643 -1.65 -7.09 11.14
N GLY A 644 -2.16 -8.01 10.32
CA GLY A 644 -3.60 -8.30 10.21
C GLY A 644 -4.41 -7.15 9.60
N GLU A 645 -3.75 -6.06 9.25
CA GLU A 645 -4.32 -4.92 8.55
C GLU A 645 -4.57 -5.35 7.10
N VAL A 646 -5.81 -5.21 6.64
CA VAL A 646 -6.07 -5.24 5.21
C VAL A 646 -5.34 -4.05 4.60
N PHE A 647 -4.38 -4.36 3.75
CA PHE A 647 -3.62 -3.38 2.99
C PHE A 647 -4.14 -3.38 1.56
N TYR A 648 -4.08 -2.22 0.93
CA TYR A 648 -4.33 -2.13 -0.48
C TYR A 648 -3.44 -1.06 -1.09
N SER A 649 -2.81 -1.38 -2.22
CA SER A 649 -2.07 -0.41 -3.01
C SER A 649 -2.33 -0.68 -4.49
N GLY A 650 -3.34 0.01 -5.01
CA GLY A 650 -3.60 0.15 -6.43
C GLY A 650 -2.87 1.37 -6.93
N GLN A 651 -1.87 1.16 -7.78
CA GLN A 651 -1.44 2.22 -8.67
C GLN A 651 -2.36 2.13 -9.88
N ARG A 652 -2.98 3.23 -10.27
CA ARG A 652 -3.74 3.33 -11.51
C ARG A 652 -3.60 4.74 -12.05
N SER A 653 -2.98 4.88 -13.22
CA SER A 653 -3.00 6.14 -13.94
C SER A 653 -4.27 6.22 -14.78
N PHE A 654 -4.87 7.40 -14.80
CA PHE A 654 -5.98 7.71 -15.70
C PHE A 654 -5.54 8.54 -16.90
N THR A 655 -4.25 8.88 -16.97
CA THR A 655 -3.62 9.73 -17.98
C THR A 655 -2.48 8.98 -18.64
N ASP A 656 -2.24 9.25 -19.92
CA ASP A 656 -0.99 8.89 -20.57
C ASP A 656 0.13 9.76 -19.97
N LYS A 657 1.36 9.23 -19.90
CA LYS A 657 2.54 10.03 -19.53
C LYS A 657 3.55 9.97 -20.63
N TYR A 658 4.14 11.12 -20.98
CA TYR A 658 5.14 11.21 -22.04
C TYR A 658 4.67 10.60 -23.37
N GLU A 659 3.37 10.73 -23.69
CA GLU A 659 2.72 10.14 -24.88
C GLU A 659 2.64 8.61 -24.89
N ARG A 660 2.94 7.97 -23.76
CA ARG A 660 2.88 6.51 -23.59
C ARG A 660 1.64 6.18 -22.77
N PRO A 661 0.82 5.20 -23.19
CA PRO A 661 -0.22 4.67 -22.33
C PRO A 661 0.49 4.01 -21.14
N ILE A 662 0.34 4.54 -19.93
CA ILE A 662 0.90 3.91 -18.74
C ILE A 662 -0.24 3.31 -17.95
N PHE A 663 -0.24 2.00 -17.81
CA PHE A 663 -1.08 1.35 -16.83
C PHE A 663 -0.24 0.99 -15.62
N HIS A 664 -0.80 1.26 -14.44
CA HIS A 664 -0.17 0.87 -13.21
C HIS A 664 -0.94 -0.28 -12.56
N MET A 665 -0.17 -1.17 -11.93
CA MET A 665 -0.61 -2.41 -11.33
C MET A 665 -1.43 -2.20 -10.06
N THR A 666 -2.36 -3.11 -9.83
CA THR A 666 -2.85 -3.41 -8.49
C THR A 666 -1.93 -4.42 -7.81
N SER A 667 -1.20 -4.03 -6.76
CA SER A 667 -0.43 -4.99 -5.98
C SER A 667 -1.37 -5.66 -5.00
N CYS A 668 -1.83 -6.87 -5.33
CA CYS A 668 -2.52 -7.74 -4.40
C CYS A 668 -1.50 -8.71 -3.79
N ARG A 669 -1.35 -8.70 -2.47
CA ARG A 669 -0.40 -9.52 -1.72
C ARG A 669 -1.11 -10.27 -0.61
N ARG A 670 -1.37 -11.57 -0.74
CA ARG A 670 -2.16 -12.32 0.25
C ARG A 670 -1.59 -12.21 1.68
N HIS A 671 -0.27 -12.07 1.85
CA HIS A 671 0.37 -11.79 3.14
C HIS A 671 1.55 -10.77 3.06
N LEU A 672 1.71 -9.91 4.07
CA LEU A 672 2.71 -8.82 4.11
C LEU A 672 3.44 -8.73 5.47
N ASP A 673 4.70 -9.16 5.59
CA ASP A 673 5.37 -9.29 6.89
C ASP A 673 5.93 -8.01 7.55
N THR A 674 5.56 -6.83 7.05
CA THR A 674 6.16 -5.59 7.56
C THR A 674 5.15 -4.44 7.65
N ARG A 675 5.33 -3.57 8.66
CA ARG A 675 4.68 -2.25 8.71
C ARG A 675 5.12 -1.32 7.58
N PHE A 676 6.26 -1.60 6.97
CA PHE A 676 6.75 -0.90 5.80
C PHE A 676 6.06 -1.48 4.56
N SER A 677 4.90 -0.91 4.24
CA SER A 677 4.59 -0.77 2.83
C SER A 677 5.66 0.15 2.26
N PHE A 678 6.76 -0.39 1.74
CA PHE A 678 7.33 0.23 0.56
C PHE A 678 6.19 0.15 -0.45
N PRO A 679 5.60 1.30 -0.84
CA PRO A 679 4.87 1.31 -2.09
C PRO A 679 5.76 0.65 -3.14
N THR A 680 5.17 -0.07 -4.07
CA THR A 680 5.83 -0.56 -5.29
C THR A 680 6.38 0.63 -6.08
N HIS A 681 7.45 1.27 -5.58
CA HIS A 681 8.10 2.45 -6.13
C HIS A 681 8.84 2.14 -7.43
N HIS A 682 8.56 0.98 -8.03
CA HIS A 682 9.00 0.62 -9.35
C HIS A 682 7.84 0.31 -10.29
N GLY A 683 6.57 0.51 -9.86
CA GLY A 683 5.42 0.09 -10.66
C GLY A 683 5.55 -1.38 -11.04
N ASN A 684 4.79 -1.82 -12.03
CA ASN A 684 5.22 -2.95 -12.83
C ASN A 684 6.17 -2.38 -13.90
N ARG A 685 7.48 -2.62 -13.79
CA ARG A 685 8.42 -2.27 -14.87
C ARG A 685 8.32 -3.28 -16.00
N SER A 686 7.19 -3.38 -16.69
CA SER A 686 7.00 -4.31 -17.81
C SER A 686 6.41 -3.61 -19.02
N GLN A 687 6.79 -4.08 -20.21
CA GLN A 687 6.24 -3.72 -21.52
C GLN A 687 4.75 -4.00 -21.66
N VAL A 688 4.23 -4.91 -20.83
CA VAL A 688 2.81 -5.24 -20.75
C VAL A 688 2.34 -5.09 -19.32
N LEU A 689 1.05 -4.81 -19.15
CA LEU A 689 0.43 -4.92 -17.84
C LEU A 689 0.68 -6.34 -17.28
N VAL A 690 1.18 -6.43 -16.06
CA VAL A 690 1.37 -7.68 -15.35
C VAL A 690 0.80 -7.51 -13.95
N TYR A 691 -0.23 -8.30 -13.66
CA TYR A 691 -0.68 -8.56 -12.31
C TYR A 691 0.25 -9.59 -11.68
N ALA A 692 0.53 -9.42 -10.40
CA ALA A 692 1.32 -10.39 -9.66
C ALA A 692 0.46 -10.95 -8.54
N ASP A 693 0.20 -12.26 -8.59
CA ASP A 693 -0.27 -13.01 -7.42
C ASP A 693 0.93 -13.17 -6.49
N ASN A 694 0.87 -12.46 -5.34
CA ASN A 694 1.98 -12.38 -4.42
C ASN A 694 1.68 -13.10 -3.11
N HIS A 695 2.49 -14.11 -2.82
CA HIS A 695 2.52 -14.78 -1.53
C HIS A 695 3.87 -14.60 -0.87
N GLU A 696 3.93 -14.68 0.45
CA GLU A 696 5.18 -14.55 1.19
C GLU A 696 5.61 -15.90 1.75
N LEU A 697 6.83 -16.32 1.40
CA LEU A 697 7.48 -17.47 2.01
C LEU A 697 7.74 -17.21 3.50
N PRO A 698 7.80 -18.26 4.34
CA PRO A 698 8.23 -18.16 5.74
C PRO A 698 9.53 -17.35 5.96
N SER A 699 10.43 -17.32 4.97
CA SER A 699 11.69 -16.54 4.97
C SER A 699 11.55 -15.05 4.72
N GLY A 700 10.33 -14.57 4.48
CA GLY A 700 10.04 -13.18 4.13
C GLY A 700 10.46 -12.81 2.71
N ILE A 701 10.38 -13.78 1.80
CA ILE A 701 10.61 -13.63 0.36
C ILE A 701 9.25 -13.63 -0.34
N ASP A 702 9.00 -12.63 -1.19
CA ASP A 702 7.80 -12.57 -2.01
C ASP A 702 7.94 -13.58 -3.18
N ILE A 703 6.93 -14.42 -3.38
CA ILE A 703 6.70 -15.26 -4.56
C ILE A 703 5.83 -14.46 -5.53
N HIS A 704 6.16 -14.46 -6.81
CA HIS A 704 5.41 -13.75 -7.85
C HIS A 704 5.14 -14.66 -9.03
N VAL A 705 3.88 -14.71 -9.46
CA VAL A 705 3.50 -15.19 -10.80
C VAL A 705 3.13 -13.98 -11.64
N GLY A 706 3.86 -13.73 -12.73
CA GLY A 706 3.55 -12.63 -13.64
C GLY A 706 2.41 -12.99 -14.60
N LEU A 707 1.26 -12.30 -14.47
CA LEU A 707 0.04 -12.49 -15.25
C LEU A 707 -0.26 -11.29 -16.16
N ASP A 708 -0.16 -11.46 -17.47
CA ASP A 708 -0.69 -10.48 -18.42
C ASP A 708 -2.24 -10.50 -18.39
N PRO A 709 -2.95 -9.36 -18.31
CA PRO A 709 -4.43 -9.31 -18.32
C PRO A 709 -5.06 -9.91 -19.58
N ASP A 710 -4.35 -9.91 -20.71
CA ASP A 710 -4.80 -10.46 -21.98
C ASP A 710 -4.51 -11.96 -22.09
N ASN A 711 -3.71 -12.52 -21.18
CA ASN A 711 -3.49 -13.95 -21.04
C ASN A 711 -4.78 -14.68 -20.69
N LEU A 712 -5.15 -15.69 -21.48
CA LEU A 712 -6.39 -16.44 -21.30
C LEU A 712 -6.28 -17.54 -20.24
N TRP A 713 -5.09 -17.91 -19.79
CA TRP A 713 -4.86 -19.09 -18.97
C TRP A 713 -4.47 -18.78 -17.53
N GLU A 714 -4.40 -17.50 -17.17
CA GLU A 714 -4.05 -16.99 -15.84
C GLU A 714 -2.74 -17.59 -15.32
N ALA A 715 -1.75 -17.77 -16.19
CA ALA A 715 -0.48 -18.42 -15.86
C ALA A 715 0.70 -17.73 -16.52
N GLY A 716 1.89 -17.82 -15.92
CA GLY A 716 3.09 -17.19 -16.47
C GLY A 716 4.37 -17.63 -15.76
N ASN A 717 5.33 -16.70 -15.69
CA ASN A 717 6.64 -16.95 -15.09
C ASN A 717 6.60 -16.86 -13.55
N LEU A 718 7.15 -17.87 -12.89
CA LEU A 718 7.36 -17.90 -11.44
C LEU A 718 8.70 -17.25 -11.07
N SER A 719 8.67 -16.38 -10.07
CA SER A 719 9.83 -15.60 -9.63
C SER A 719 9.77 -15.28 -8.14
N VAL A 720 10.90 -14.90 -7.56
CA VAL A 720 10.98 -14.47 -6.16
C VAL A 720 11.65 -13.11 -6.01
N SER A 721 11.35 -12.37 -4.95
CA SER A 721 12.08 -11.13 -4.61
C SER A 721 12.14 -10.89 -3.10
N ASP A 722 13.15 -10.13 -2.66
CA ASP A 722 13.15 -9.59 -1.30
C ASP A 722 12.23 -8.36 -1.18
N HIS A 723 11.44 -8.28 -0.11
CA HIS A 723 10.48 -7.20 0.15
C HIS A 723 11.06 -5.78 0.13
N GLN A 724 12.38 -5.63 0.32
CA GLN A 724 13.04 -4.32 0.25
C GLN A 724 13.26 -3.82 -1.19
N MET A 725 13.08 -4.71 -2.17
CA MET A 725 13.34 -4.49 -3.59
C MET A 725 12.05 -4.75 -4.36
N GLY A 726 11.25 -3.70 -4.56
CA GLY A 726 9.94 -3.79 -5.23
C GLY A 726 9.99 -4.38 -6.65
N PRO A 727 8.82 -4.66 -7.27
CA PRO A 727 8.71 -5.47 -8.47
C PRO A 727 9.18 -4.72 -9.73
N GLY A 728 10.47 -4.75 -10.02
CA GLY A 728 10.93 -4.64 -11.41
C GLY A 728 10.69 -5.99 -12.10
N LEU A 729 9.64 -6.12 -12.93
CA LEU A 729 9.41 -7.37 -13.66
C LEU A 729 10.30 -7.48 -14.91
N GLU A 730 10.76 -6.36 -15.46
CA GLU A 730 11.70 -6.29 -16.58
C GLU A 730 12.80 -5.27 -16.32
N ALA A 731 14.00 -5.62 -16.75
CA ALA A 731 15.14 -4.71 -16.72
C ALA A 731 15.01 -3.61 -17.80
N ARG A 732 14.43 -3.95 -18.96
CA ARG A 732 14.32 -3.11 -20.18
C ARG A 732 12.87 -2.65 -20.40
N ASN A 733 12.43 -1.74 -19.53
CA ASN A 733 11.06 -1.26 -19.53
C ASN A 733 10.94 0.02 -20.38
N PRO A 734 10.09 0.04 -21.42
CA PRO A 734 9.89 1.20 -22.30
C PRO A 734 9.20 2.38 -21.61
N HIS A 735 8.70 2.23 -20.39
CA HIS A 735 8.21 3.36 -19.61
C HIS A 735 9.33 4.17 -18.94
N ASP A 736 10.54 3.61 -18.84
CA ASP A 736 11.68 4.30 -18.25
C ASP A 736 12.42 5.20 -19.23
N PHE A 737 13.23 6.11 -18.70
CA PHE A 737 14.15 6.96 -19.48
C PHE A 737 15.57 6.39 -19.56
N SER A 738 15.76 5.10 -19.22
CA SER A 738 17.05 4.43 -19.10
C SER A 738 17.35 3.46 -20.26
N THR A 739 17.00 3.83 -21.49
CA THR A 739 17.23 3.01 -22.69
C THR A 739 18.71 2.69 -22.87
N GLY A 740 19.03 1.44 -23.25
CA GLY A 740 20.42 0.99 -23.52
C GLY A 740 21.33 0.84 -22.30
N PHE A 741 20.78 0.85 -21.07
CA PHE A 741 21.54 0.66 -19.83
C PHE A 741 21.78 -0.82 -19.47
N PHE A 742 20.97 -1.72 -20.03
CA PHE A 742 21.01 -3.15 -19.73
C PHE A 742 21.47 -3.94 -20.95
N ASP A 743 22.26 -5.00 -20.72
CA ASP A 743 22.66 -5.95 -21.76
C ASP A 743 21.47 -6.82 -22.22
N GLU A 744 21.74 -7.73 -23.15
CA GLU A 744 20.74 -8.68 -23.64
C GLU A 744 20.17 -9.57 -22.53
N ASP A 745 20.91 -9.81 -21.43
CA ASP A 745 20.45 -10.61 -20.30
C ASP A 745 19.74 -9.77 -19.22
N GLY A 746 19.57 -8.47 -19.44
CA GLY A 746 18.92 -7.55 -18.50
C GLY A 746 19.81 -7.10 -17.33
N PHE A 747 21.15 -7.27 -17.43
CA PHE A 747 22.09 -6.78 -16.45
C PHE A 747 22.64 -5.40 -16.82
N PRO A 748 22.90 -4.50 -15.85
CA PRO A 748 23.54 -3.22 -16.12
C PRO A 748 24.88 -3.42 -16.84
N ILE A 749 25.08 -2.72 -17.95
CA ILE A 749 26.35 -2.77 -18.70
C ILE A 749 27.39 -1.94 -17.92
N VAL A 750 28.28 -2.61 -17.18
CA VAL A 750 29.19 -1.96 -16.21
C VAL A 750 30.31 -1.15 -16.89
N ASP A 751 30.72 -1.53 -18.10
CA ASP A 751 31.75 -0.85 -18.92
C ASP A 751 31.19 -0.23 -20.21
N GLY A 752 29.87 -0.18 -20.35
CA GLY A 752 29.13 0.40 -21.47
C GLY A 752 28.58 1.78 -21.14
N PRO A 753 28.07 2.51 -22.14
CA PRO A 753 28.19 3.95 -22.22
C PRO A 753 27.64 4.71 -21.01
N LYS A 754 28.38 5.77 -20.61
CA LYS A 754 27.91 6.84 -19.71
C LYS A 754 26.47 7.18 -20.09
N ILE A 755 25.49 6.82 -19.25
CA ILE A 755 24.08 7.21 -19.29
C ILE A 755 23.77 8.05 -20.55
N ILE A 756 23.45 7.43 -21.70
CA ILE A 756 23.34 8.17 -22.98
C ILE A 756 22.15 9.15 -22.99
N ASN A 757 21.32 9.18 -21.95
CA ASN A 757 20.53 10.38 -21.64
C ASN A 757 21.35 11.52 -20.97
N THR A 758 22.62 11.68 -21.36
CA THR A 758 23.54 12.71 -20.89
C THR A 758 23.21 14.08 -21.53
N ARG A 759 22.16 14.72 -21.03
CA ARG A 759 22.26 16.16 -20.71
C ARG A 759 22.85 16.41 -19.31
N PHE A 760 23.25 15.34 -18.62
CA PHE A 760 23.76 15.36 -17.25
C PHE A 760 25.29 15.25 -17.22
N ASN A 761 25.97 16.38 -17.44
CA ASN A 761 27.38 16.51 -17.05
C ASN A 761 27.42 16.95 -15.57
N PHE A 762 27.71 16.02 -14.66
CA PHE A 762 27.99 16.37 -13.28
C PHE A 762 29.25 17.25 -13.25
N LYS A 763 29.14 18.45 -12.68
CA LYS A 763 30.15 19.52 -12.79
C LYS A 763 31.59 19.12 -12.38
N ASN A 764 31.79 17.99 -11.69
CA ASN A 764 33.08 17.61 -11.09
C ASN A 764 33.50 16.15 -11.33
N GLY A 765 32.93 15.42 -12.29
CA GLY A 765 33.37 14.06 -12.64
C GLY A 765 33.23 12.97 -11.54
N LYS A 766 32.77 13.32 -10.34
CA LYS A 766 32.47 12.38 -9.25
C LYS A 766 31.03 11.88 -9.38
N GLN A 767 30.85 10.65 -9.81
CA GLN A 767 29.59 9.94 -9.56
C GLN A 767 29.41 9.77 -8.04
N PRO A 768 28.18 9.85 -7.49
CA PRO A 768 27.93 9.40 -6.13
C PRO A 768 28.38 7.93 -6.00
N SER A 769 29.12 7.61 -4.95
CA SER A 769 29.91 6.39 -4.78
C SER A 769 29.12 5.09 -4.59
N HIS A 770 27.81 5.06 -4.87
CA HIS A 770 27.01 3.88 -4.61
C HIS A 770 25.93 3.68 -5.68
N THR A 771 26.27 2.91 -6.72
CA THR A 771 25.31 2.10 -7.49
C THR A 771 24.75 0.99 -6.60
N ARG A 772 24.02 1.34 -5.53
CA ARG A 772 23.22 0.39 -4.74
C ARG A 772 21.86 0.13 -5.40
N PHE A 773 21.85 0.05 -6.73
CA PHE A 773 20.72 -0.40 -7.54
C PHE A 773 20.70 -1.93 -7.53
N VAL A 774 20.19 -2.53 -6.46
CA VAL A 774 20.04 -4.00 -6.38
C VAL A 774 18.56 -4.36 -6.60
N PHE A 775 18.02 -4.05 -7.78
CA PHE A 775 16.74 -4.61 -8.20
C PHE A 775 16.97 -6.04 -8.64
N LYS A 776 16.77 -7.02 -7.75
CA LYS A 776 16.89 -8.41 -8.17
C LYS A 776 15.69 -9.22 -7.72
N LYS A 777 14.59 -9.00 -8.44
CA LYS A 777 13.64 -10.07 -8.74
C LYS A 777 14.41 -11.19 -9.43
N MET A 778 14.24 -12.42 -8.97
CA MET A 778 14.89 -13.60 -9.51
C MET A 778 13.85 -14.48 -10.20
N ALA A 779 13.87 -14.52 -11.53
CA ALA A 779 13.06 -15.48 -12.28
C ALA A 779 13.58 -16.90 -11.97
N LEU A 780 12.69 -17.80 -11.54
CA LEU A 780 13.07 -19.19 -11.24
C LEU A 780 13.22 -20.04 -12.51
N PHE A 781 12.77 -19.50 -13.65
CA PHE A 781 12.86 -20.12 -14.96
C PHE A 781 13.30 -19.10 -16.03
N PRO A 782 14.02 -19.51 -17.09
CA PRO A 782 14.47 -18.61 -18.13
C PRO A 782 13.32 -17.84 -18.78
N LEU A 783 13.56 -16.58 -19.17
CA LEU A 783 12.59 -15.78 -19.93
C LEU A 783 12.80 -15.89 -21.45
N ARG A 784 13.88 -16.55 -21.91
CA ARG A 784 14.26 -16.70 -23.32
C ARG A 784 14.78 -18.11 -23.66
N GLY A 785 14.75 -18.45 -24.95
CA GLY A 785 15.19 -19.74 -25.49
C GLY A 785 14.13 -20.85 -25.41
N PRO A 786 14.49 -22.10 -25.76
CA PRO A 786 13.54 -23.21 -25.91
C PRO A 786 12.92 -23.70 -24.58
N ARG A 787 13.39 -23.22 -23.43
CA ARG A 787 12.83 -23.48 -22.10
C ARG A 787 12.28 -22.21 -21.45
N ALA A 788 12.04 -21.17 -22.25
CA ALA A 788 11.50 -19.91 -21.77
C ALA A 788 10.10 -20.10 -21.18
N VAL A 789 9.85 -19.48 -20.03
CA VAL A 789 8.53 -19.34 -19.47
C VAL A 789 8.14 -17.87 -19.60
N SER A 790 7.28 -17.55 -20.58
CA SER A 790 6.80 -16.19 -20.80
C SER A 790 5.59 -15.87 -19.91
N ARG A 791 5.16 -14.61 -19.92
CA ARG A 791 3.96 -14.13 -19.20
C ARG A 791 2.76 -13.91 -20.14
N THR A 792 3.05 -13.90 -21.44
CA THR A 792 2.14 -13.61 -22.55
C THR A 792 2.69 -14.26 -23.82
N GLY A 793 1.91 -14.28 -24.90
CA GLY A 793 2.30 -14.90 -26.17
C GLY A 793 2.71 -16.37 -26.01
N PHE A 794 3.78 -16.80 -26.68
CA PHE A 794 4.24 -18.18 -26.68
C PHE A 794 5.25 -18.47 -25.56
N SER A 795 4.98 -19.54 -24.81
CA SER A 795 5.78 -20.03 -23.69
C SER A 795 6.20 -21.48 -23.92
N PRO A 796 7.42 -21.74 -24.45
CA PRO A 796 7.86 -23.10 -24.77
C PRO A 796 8.19 -23.97 -23.54
N GLY A 797 8.50 -23.36 -22.40
CA GLY A 797 8.77 -24.04 -21.13
C GLY A 797 7.52 -24.30 -20.28
N GLY A 798 6.33 -24.08 -20.84
CA GLY A 798 5.06 -24.20 -20.14
C GLY A 798 4.71 -22.97 -19.30
N ALA A 799 3.86 -23.13 -18.29
CA ALA A 799 3.37 -22.01 -17.47
C ALA A 799 3.11 -22.42 -16.01
N PHE A 800 3.14 -21.43 -15.10
CA PHE A 800 2.88 -21.59 -13.66
C PHE A 800 1.74 -20.69 -13.21
N LYS A 801 0.94 -21.13 -12.24
CA LYS A 801 -0.04 -20.30 -11.53
C LYS A 801 -0.34 -20.84 -10.13
N ASP A 802 -1.19 -20.11 -9.40
CA ASP A 802 -1.70 -20.47 -8.07
C ASP A 802 -0.60 -20.81 -7.06
N SER A 803 0.38 -19.93 -6.90
CA SER A 803 1.52 -20.22 -6.02
C SER A 803 1.16 -20.06 -4.55
N VAL A 804 1.40 -21.08 -3.73
CA VAL A 804 1.15 -21.06 -2.29
C VAL A 804 2.40 -21.50 -1.51
N PRO A 805 2.82 -20.75 -0.48
CA PRO A 805 4.01 -21.07 0.30
C PRO A 805 3.73 -22.25 1.25
N LEU A 806 4.68 -23.19 1.34
CA LEU A 806 4.63 -24.29 2.30
C LEU A 806 5.38 -23.94 3.59
N PRO A 807 5.03 -24.56 4.75
CA PRO A 807 5.64 -24.25 6.05
C PRO A 807 7.14 -24.57 6.16
N ASP A 808 7.70 -25.30 5.22
CA ASP A 808 9.11 -25.70 5.10
C ASP A 808 9.93 -24.81 4.16
N GLY A 809 9.30 -23.81 3.54
CA GLY A 809 9.95 -22.89 2.60
C GLY A 809 9.90 -23.33 1.14
N ASP A 810 9.25 -24.46 0.83
CA ASP A 810 8.94 -24.84 -0.55
C ASP A 810 7.74 -24.03 -1.10
N ILE A 811 7.54 -24.08 -2.42
CA ILE A 811 6.42 -23.43 -3.10
C ILE A 811 5.54 -24.50 -3.76
N LEU A 812 4.25 -24.54 -3.42
CA LEU A 812 3.25 -25.32 -4.14
C LEU A 812 2.72 -24.49 -5.32
N VAL A 813 2.61 -25.07 -6.51
CA VAL A 813 2.13 -24.40 -7.72
C VAL A 813 1.30 -25.32 -8.59
N SER A 814 0.42 -24.76 -9.41
CA SER A 814 -0.15 -25.41 -10.59
C SER A 814 0.80 -25.18 -11.78
N HIS A 815 1.22 -26.23 -12.47
CA HIS A 815 2.16 -26.13 -13.58
C HIS A 815 1.77 -27.04 -14.74
N SER A 816 1.73 -26.46 -15.95
CA SER A 816 1.68 -27.21 -17.20
C SER A 816 3.05 -27.19 -17.85
N PRO A 817 3.70 -28.36 -18.10
CA PRO A 817 5.04 -28.40 -18.69
C PRO A 817 5.04 -28.29 -20.22
N ALA A 818 3.89 -28.42 -20.88
CA ALA A 818 3.77 -28.36 -22.34
C ALA A 818 3.88 -26.92 -22.87
N PRO A 819 4.44 -26.71 -24.08
CA PRO A 819 4.41 -25.41 -24.74
C PRO A 819 2.99 -24.86 -24.85
N ILE A 820 2.81 -23.58 -24.54
CA ILE A 820 1.50 -22.93 -24.54
C ILE A 820 1.58 -21.58 -25.25
N ASN A 821 0.55 -21.25 -26.06
CA ASN A 821 0.29 -19.87 -26.48
C ASN A 821 -0.77 -19.27 -25.54
N HIS A 822 -0.36 -18.32 -24.71
CA HIS A 822 -1.21 -17.65 -23.73
C HIS A 822 -2.40 -16.90 -24.34
N LEU A 823 -2.31 -16.55 -25.61
CA LEU A 823 -3.32 -15.79 -26.35
C LEU A 823 -4.26 -16.70 -27.18
N ASP A 824 -4.01 -18.01 -27.20
CA ASP A 824 -4.83 -18.98 -27.95
C ASP A 824 -5.88 -19.63 -27.03
N PRO A 825 -7.19 -19.42 -27.26
CA PRO A 825 -8.26 -20.07 -26.49
C PRO A 825 -8.32 -21.60 -26.71
N GLY A 826 -7.69 -22.12 -27.77
CA GLY A 826 -7.64 -23.54 -28.10
C GLY A 826 -6.48 -24.32 -27.46
N ALA A 827 -5.55 -23.67 -26.75
CA ALA A 827 -4.31 -24.29 -26.29
C ALA A 827 -4.50 -25.46 -25.28
N ALA A 828 -5.58 -25.44 -24.50
CA ALA A 828 -5.99 -26.49 -23.55
C ALA A 828 -4.85 -27.11 -22.68
N PRO A 829 -4.05 -26.30 -21.96
CA PRO A 829 -3.02 -26.79 -21.05
C PRO A 829 -3.58 -27.67 -19.93
N ASP A 830 -2.92 -28.79 -19.72
CA ASP A 830 -3.13 -29.70 -18.59
C ASP A 830 -2.23 -29.23 -17.43
N PHE A 831 -2.84 -28.65 -16.39
CA PHE A 831 -2.12 -28.18 -15.20
C PHE A 831 -2.15 -29.25 -14.12
N ASP A 832 -0.98 -29.62 -13.60
CA ASP A 832 -0.85 -30.47 -12.43
C ASP A 832 -0.27 -29.71 -11.24
N LEU A 833 -0.37 -30.28 -10.04
CA LEU A 833 0.26 -29.73 -8.84
C LEU A 833 1.74 -30.14 -8.75
N TYR A 834 2.60 -29.16 -8.48
CA TYR A 834 4.04 -29.33 -8.29
C TYR A 834 4.54 -28.65 -7.03
N ILE A 835 5.57 -29.23 -6.42
CA ILE A 835 6.42 -28.57 -5.44
C ILE A 835 7.66 -28.03 -6.16
N VAL A 836 7.92 -26.73 -6.00
CA VAL A 836 9.16 -26.08 -6.41
C VAL A 836 10.03 -25.89 -5.17
N ARG A 837 11.16 -26.62 -5.14
CA ARG A 837 12.10 -26.67 -4.02
C ARG A 837 13.43 -25.99 -4.39
N PRO A 838 14.00 -25.14 -3.53
CA PRO A 838 15.29 -24.50 -3.81
C PRO A 838 16.45 -25.50 -3.74
N ASP A 839 17.52 -25.25 -4.51
CA ASP A 839 18.75 -26.04 -4.51
C ASP A 839 20.03 -25.17 -4.58
N PRO A 840 20.63 -24.81 -3.43
CA PRO A 840 20.04 -24.81 -2.08
C PRO A 840 19.19 -23.57 -1.81
N SER A 841 19.18 -22.58 -2.71
CA SER A 841 18.50 -21.29 -2.55
C SER A 841 17.73 -20.89 -3.81
N PHE A 842 16.67 -20.11 -3.64
CA PHE A 842 15.97 -19.44 -4.75
C PHE A 842 16.74 -18.23 -5.31
N HIS A 843 17.94 -17.96 -4.82
CA HIS A 843 18.84 -16.94 -5.33
C HIS A 843 20.15 -17.53 -5.84
N THR A 844 20.81 -16.81 -6.75
CA THR A 844 22.15 -17.11 -7.22
C THR A 844 23.19 -16.21 -6.54
N PRO A 845 24.42 -16.71 -6.30
CA PRO A 845 25.54 -15.86 -5.89
C PRO A 845 25.74 -14.70 -6.87
N GLY A 846 25.87 -13.48 -6.36
CA GLY A 846 25.96 -12.26 -7.19
C GLY A 846 24.66 -11.87 -7.90
N GLY A 847 23.59 -12.66 -7.78
CA GLY A 847 22.27 -12.40 -8.35
C GLY A 847 22.26 -12.36 -9.88
N LYS A 848 23.03 -13.22 -10.56
CA LYS A 848 23.00 -13.35 -12.03
C LYS A 848 22.46 -14.72 -12.44
N GLY A 849 21.77 -14.80 -13.57
CA GLY A 849 21.19 -16.04 -14.10
C GLY A 849 19.97 -16.56 -13.33
N VAL A 850 19.58 -17.80 -13.63
CA VAL A 850 18.43 -18.49 -13.02
C VAL A 850 18.94 -19.45 -11.92
N PRO A 851 18.32 -19.49 -10.73
CA PRO A 851 18.70 -20.40 -9.65
C PRO A 851 18.40 -21.86 -10.01
N LYS A 852 19.09 -22.79 -9.34
CA LYS A 852 18.74 -24.21 -9.44
C LYS A 852 17.53 -24.48 -8.55
N VAL A 853 16.51 -25.11 -9.12
CA VAL A 853 15.30 -25.52 -8.42
C VAL A 853 14.92 -26.93 -8.86
N ARG A 854 14.33 -27.70 -7.94
CA ARG A 854 13.73 -29.00 -8.22
C ARG A 854 12.23 -28.84 -8.35
N LYS A 855 11.65 -29.41 -9.41
CA LYS A 855 10.20 -29.50 -9.63
C LYS A 855 9.73 -30.92 -9.37
N ILE A 856 8.85 -31.11 -8.40
CA ILE A 856 8.38 -32.42 -7.95
C ILE A 856 6.88 -32.49 -8.26
N ARG A 857 6.47 -33.34 -9.21
CA ARG A 857 5.04 -33.52 -9.57
C ARG A 857 4.32 -34.31 -8.47
N LEU A 858 3.18 -33.82 -8.01
CA LEU A 858 2.35 -34.50 -7.03
C LEU A 858 1.45 -35.52 -7.71
N SER A 859 2.02 -36.67 -8.06
CA SER A 859 1.33 -37.68 -8.89
C SER A 859 0.04 -38.21 -8.27
N ALA A 860 -0.07 -38.24 -6.93
CA ALA A 860 -1.29 -38.66 -6.23
C ALA A 860 -2.45 -37.65 -6.35
N ALA A 861 -2.15 -36.39 -6.68
CA ALA A 861 -3.16 -35.36 -6.90
C ALA A 861 -3.53 -35.20 -8.38
N SER A 862 -2.73 -35.72 -9.31
CA SER A 862 -2.89 -35.55 -10.76
C SER A 862 -4.02 -36.41 -11.35
N ALA A 863 -4.77 -35.86 -12.31
CA ALA A 863 -5.68 -36.63 -13.17
C ALA A 863 -5.50 -36.30 -14.65
N ALA A 864 -5.23 -37.32 -15.48
CA ALA A 864 -4.99 -37.12 -16.91
C ALA A 864 -6.19 -36.46 -17.63
N GLY A 865 -5.92 -35.41 -18.41
CA GLY A 865 -6.94 -34.71 -19.19
C GLY A 865 -7.84 -33.76 -18.38
N LEU A 866 -7.46 -33.48 -17.12
CA LEU A 866 -8.10 -32.52 -16.23
C LEU A 866 -7.02 -31.65 -15.59
N SER A 867 -7.34 -30.40 -15.32
CA SER A 867 -6.42 -29.48 -14.66
C SER A 867 -6.69 -29.41 -13.16
N ASP A 868 -5.65 -29.65 -12.36
CA ASP A 868 -5.60 -29.49 -10.91
C ASP A 868 -4.97 -28.13 -10.55
N VAL A 869 -5.75 -27.25 -9.97
CA VAL A 869 -5.45 -25.82 -9.78
C VAL A 869 -5.84 -25.31 -8.39
N GLN A 870 -5.38 -24.11 -8.03
CA GLN A 870 -5.79 -23.39 -6.80
C GLN A 870 -5.65 -24.22 -5.51
N ALA A 871 -4.48 -24.84 -5.32
CA ALA A 871 -4.23 -25.74 -4.19
C ALA A 871 -3.80 -25.01 -2.91
N TYR A 872 -4.36 -25.42 -1.75
CA TYR A 872 -4.05 -24.88 -0.43
C TYR A 872 -3.67 -26.00 0.56
N PRO A 873 -2.56 -25.87 1.30
CA PRO A 873 -2.18 -26.84 2.34
C PRO A 873 -3.13 -26.78 3.54
N VAL A 874 -3.50 -27.97 4.03
CA VAL A 874 -4.35 -28.17 5.20
C VAL A 874 -3.48 -28.45 6.40
N TYR A 875 -3.32 -27.46 7.29
CA TYR A 875 -2.52 -27.57 8.51
C TYR A 875 -2.92 -26.54 9.57
N VAL A 876 -2.66 -26.86 10.83
CA VAL A 876 -2.90 -25.92 11.93
C VAL A 876 -1.83 -24.84 11.87
N ARG A 877 -2.25 -23.58 11.68
CA ARG A 877 -1.36 -22.44 11.49
C ARG A 877 -1.65 -21.30 12.46
N MET A 878 -0.60 -20.57 12.85
CA MET A 878 -0.78 -19.39 13.69
C MET A 878 -1.48 -18.28 12.89
N LYS A 879 -2.33 -17.54 13.58
CA LYS A 879 -2.96 -16.35 13.03
C LYS A 879 -1.97 -15.18 12.95
N PRO A 880 -2.06 -14.32 11.92
CA PRO A 880 -1.34 -13.05 11.93
C PRO A 880 -1.82 -12.16 13.09
N LYS A 881 -0.92 -11.33 13.63
CA LYS A 881 -1.27 -10.33 14.66
C LYS A 881 -2.22 -9.32 14.04
N ILE A 882 -3.19 -8.76 14.76
CA ILE A 882 -3.93 -7.58 14.28
C ILE A 882 -3.33 -6.34 14.96
N ASN A 883 -2.48 -5.57 14.28
CA ASN A 883 -2.19 -4.19 14.63
C ASN A 883 -3.35 -3.35 14.11
N ALA A 884 -4.44 -3.26 14.88
CA ALA A 884 -5.33 -2.12 14.71
C ALA A 884 -4.53 -0.90 15.17
N ALA A 885 -3.70 -0.33 14.30
CA ALA A 885 -2.81 0.76 14.62
C ALA A 885 -3.64 1.96 15.08
N ARG A 886 -3.92 2.05 16.39
CA ARG A 886 -4.57 3.19 17.05
C ARG A 886 -5.88 3.69 16.41
N ARG A 887 -6.53 2.91 15.53
CA ARG A 887 -7.90 3.16 15.05
C ARG A 887 -8.80 3.15 16.28
N ALA A 888 -9.69 4.13 16.42
CA ALA A 888 -10.55 4.17 17.60
C ALA A 888 -11.37 2.87 17.65
N ARG A 889 -11.91 2.48 18.81
CA ARG A 889 -12.67 1.22 19.03
C ARG A 889 -13.94 1.07 18.17
N ARG A 890 -14.10 1.85 17.11
CA ARG A 890 -15.22 1.90 16.18
C ARG A 890 -14.79 1.87 14.71
N ASP A 891 -13.51 1.99 14.37
CA ASP A 891 -13.03 2.06 12.97
C ASP A 891 -12.46 0.70 12.51
N HIS A 892 -13.18 -0.38 12.83
CA HIS A 892 -12.82 -1.75 12.42
C HIS A 892 -12.99 -1.89 10.90
N LEU A 893 -12.08 -2.62 10.25
CA LEU A 893 -12.19 -2.94 8.82
C LEU A 893 -13.46 -3.75 8.51
N ILE A 894 -13.90 -4.57 9.47
CA ILE A 894 -15.14 -5.33 9.41
C ILE A 894 -16.12 -4.73 10.40
N ARG A 895 -17.28 -4.33 9.90
CA ARG A 895 -18.32 -3.63 10.67
C ARG A 895 -18.90 -4.58 11.72
N PRO A 896 -18.92 -4.21 13.01
CA PRO A 896 -19.61 -5.00 14.02
C PRO A 896 -21.14 -4.85 13.84
N PRO A 897 -21.94 -5.83 14.30
CA PRO A 897 -23.39 -5.84 14.07
C PRO A 897 -24.14 -4.59 14.58
N GLU A 898 -23.59 -3.89 15.56
CA GLU A 898 -24.23 -2.74 16.20
C GLU A 898 -23.91 -1.39 15.53
N MET A 899 -23.04 -1.37 14.51
CA MET A 899 -22.58 -0.14 13.86
C MET A 899 -23.34 0.15 12.55
N PRO A 900 -23.84 1.39 12.34
CA PRO A 900 -24.50 1.77 11.11
C PRO A 900 -23.49 1.93 9.96
N ASP A 901 -23.93 1.67 8.72
CA ASP A 901 -23.06 1.73 7.53
C ASP A 901 -22.71 3.16 7.09
N ASN A 902 -23.50 4.15 7.52
CA ASN A 902 -23.39 5.55 7.12
C ASN A 902 -22.29 6.37 7.83
N ASP A 903 -21.27 5.73 8.41
CA ASP A 903 -20.12 6.47 8.95
C ASP A 903 -19.26 7.01 7.81
N HIS A 904 -19.45 8.30 7.51
CA HIS A 904 -18.71 9.07 6.53
C HIS A 904 -17.85 10.16 7.19
N ARG A 905 -17.45 9.96 8.45
CA ARG A 905 -16.58 10.94 9.13
C ARG A 905 -15.35 11.21 8.27
N PRO A 906 -14.97 12.48 8.13
CA PRO A 906 -13.88 12.89 7.25
C PRO A 906 -12.54 12.31 7.72
N ALA A 907 -11.71 11.93 6.76
CA ALA A 907 -10.32 11.55 6.97
C ALA A 907 -9.40 12.77 6.83
N ILE A 908 -8.12 12.58 7.14
CA ILE A 908 -7.09 13.61 7.11
C ILE A 908 -5.92 13.10 6.27
N TYR A 909 -5.56 13.86 5.23
CA TYR A 909 -4.34 13.71 4.46
C TYR A 909 -3.32 14.75 4.94
N LEU A 910 -2.15 14.30 5.39
CA LEU A 910 -1.05 15.14 5.86
C LEU A 910 0.20 14.83 5.03
N GLU A 911 0.83 15.86 4.48
CA GLU A 911 2.10 15.74 3.80
C GLU A 911 3.14 16.74 4.33
N ARG A 912 4.31 16.22 4.72
CA ARG A 912 5.39 16.99 5.33
C ARG A 912 6.40 17.50 4.31
N ASN A 913 6.43 16.96 3.10
CA ASN A 913 7.36 17.38 2.05
C ASN A 913 6.77 17.07 0.66
N TYR A 914 5.78 17.84 0.23
CA TYR A 914 5.09 17.63 -1.04
C TYR A 914 6.02 17.70 -2.25
N LEU A 915 7.10 18.49 -2.22
CA LEU A 915 8.08 18.51 -3.31
C LEU A 915 8.71 17.12 -3.56
N LEU A 916 8.92 16.35 -2.48
CA LEU A 916 9.36 14.97 -2.55
C LEU A 916 8.26 14.07 -3.13
N ILE A 917 7.00 14.31 -2.79
CA ILE A 917 5.86 13.59 -3.36
C ILE A 917 5.66 13.90 -4.83
N ASP A 918 5.76 15.15 -5.25
CA ASP A 918 5.60 15.55 -6.64
C ASP A 918 6.61 14.82 -7.53
N ALA A 919 7.82 14.54 -7.02
CA ALA A 919 8.77 13.64 -7.66
C ALA A 919 8.25 12.19 -7.78
N ILE A 920 7.53 11.66 -6.79
CA ILE A 920 6.84 10.35 -6.87
C ILE A 920 5.70 10.40 -7.90
N MET A 921 4.94 11.49 -7.95
CA MET A 921 3.80 11.65 -8.85
C MET A 921 4.22 11.64 -10.32
N ASP A 922 5.46 12.05 -10.63
CA ASP A 922 6.04 11.99 -11.98
C ASP A 922 6.35 10.56 -12.47
N ASP A 923 5.99 9.54 -11.68
CA ASP A 923 6.43 8.14 -11.81
C ASP A 923 7.92 8.00 -11.43
N PRO A 924 8.31 7.09 -10.52
CA PRO A 924 9.72 6.92 -10.16
C PRO A 924 10.50 6.24 -11.30
N SER A 925 10.69 6.94 -12.41
CA SER A 925 11.86 6.72 -13.25
C SER A 925 13.08 7.08 -12.40
N PRO A 926 14.06 6.18 -12.22
CA PRO A 926 15.20 6.37 -11.33
C PRO A 926 16.12 7.56 -11.69
N VAL A 927 15.81 8.32 -12.76
CA VAL A 927 16.65 9.40 -13.26
C VAL A 927 15.81 10.65 -13.61
N GLY A 928 15.64 11.49 -12.58
CA GLY A 928 14.97 12.80 -12.54
C GLY A 928 15.06 13.69 -13.78
N LYS A 929 13.93 13.84 -14.48
CA LYS A 929 13.70 14.98 -15.37
C LYS A 929 13.02 16.15 -14.67
N ASN A 930 12.05 15.94 -13.77
CA ASN A 930 11.20 17.03 -13.28
C ASN A 930 10.90 16.97 -11.78
N VAL A 931 11.87 17.24 -10.90
CA VAL A 931 11.49 17.59 -9.51
C VAL A 931 11.27 19.10 -9.44
N ALA A 932 10.06 19.52 -9.05
CA ALA A 932 9.65 20.93 -8.99
C ALA A 932 10.28 21.72 -7.83
N TYR A 933 11.57 21.53 -7.57
CA TYR A 933 12.29 22.39 -6.65
C TYR A 933 12.29 23.82 -7.18
N ALA A 934 12.26 24.82 -6.29
CA ALA A 934 12.45 26.23 -6.67
C ALA A 934 13.73 26.48 -7.48
N THR A 935 14.75 25.62 -7.28
CA THR A 935 15.99 25.58 -8.05
C THR A 935 16.24 24.15 -8.47
N ASN A 936 16.41 23.91 -9.76
CA ASN A 936 16.75 22.59 -10.29
C ASN A 936 18.10 22.14 -9.67
N PRO A 937 18.13 21.03 -8.92
CA PRO A 937 19.30 20.64 -8.14
C PRO A 937 20.47 20.15 -9.00
N LEU A 938 20.24 19.87 -10.28
CA LEU A 938 21.26 19.41 -11.23
C LEU A 938 21.92 20.58 -11.97
N THR A 939 21.14 21.61 -12.30
CA THR A 939 21.63 22.75 -13.10
C THR A 939 21.91 24.00 -12.26
N GLY A 940 21.37 24.07 -11.03
CA GLY A 940 21.39 25.27 -10.20
C GLY A 940 20.51 26.40 -10.73
N LYS A 941 19.77 26.19 -11.83
CA LYS A 941 18.87 27.19 -12.42
C LYS A 941 17.57 27.26 -11.65
N LYS A 942 17.03 28.47 -11.48
CA LYS A 942 15.69 28.66 -10.93
C LYS A 942 14.67 27.99 -11.85
N THR A 943 13.75 27.25 -11.26
CA THR A 943 12.63 26.64 -12.00
C THR A 943 11.71 27.75 -12.51
N ALA A 944 11.19 27.60 -13.73
CA ALA A 944 10.30 28.59 -14.31
C ALA A 944 9.03 28.72 -13.45
N PRO A 945 8.44 29.93 -13.31
CA PRO A 945 7.25 30.12 -12.46
C PRO A 945 6.06 29.20 -12.81
N GLU A 946 5.90 28.85 -14.08
CA GLU A 946 4.90 27.95 -14.62
C GLU A 946 5.13 26.48 -14.25
N ASP A 947 6.36 26.12 -13.88
CA ASP A 947 6.80 24.77 -13.47
C ASP A 947 6.85 24.59 -11.95
N GLU A 948 6.65 25.67 -11.19
CA GLU A 948 6.70 25.65 -9.73
C GLU A 948 5.35 25.21 -9.16
N VAL A 949 5.35 24.21 -8.28
CA VAL A 949 4.15 23.77 -7.57
C VAL A 949 3.76 24.79 -6.50
N LYS A 950 2.50 25.23 -6.52
CA LYS A 950 1.92 26.20 -5.59
C LYS A 950 0.63 25.75 -4.93
N TYR A 951 -0.08 24.81 -5.53
CA TYR A 951 -1.31 24.26 -4.97
C TYR A 951 -1.36 22.74 -5.16
N VAL A 952 -2.25 22.10 -4.41
CA VAL A 952 -2.61 20.70 -4.52
C VAL A 952 -4.10 20.59 -4.79
N ARG A 953 -4.50 19.77 -5.77
CA ARG A 953 -5.91 19.45 -6.04
C ARG A 953 -6.21 18.00 -5.65
N MET A 954 -7.22 17.81 -4.81
CA MET A 954 -7.79 16.48 -4.56
C MET A 954 -8.93 16.23 -5.54
N VAL A 955 -8.87 15.09 -6.22
CA VAL A 955 -9.77 14.71 -7.30
C VAL A 955 -10.45 13.40 -6.96
N GLU A 956 -11.75 13.41 -6.76
CA GLU A 956 -12.56 12.19 -6.67
C GLU A 956 -12.72 11.58 -8.07
N VAL A 957 -12.53 10.26 -8.17
CA VAL A 957 -12.67 9.51 -9.44
C VAL A 957 -13.75 8.45 -9.28
N LEU A 958 -14.81 8.51 -10.07
CA LEU A 958 -16.01 7.72 -9.82
C LEU A 958 -16.03 6.42 -10.65
N PRO A 959 -16.52 5.28 -10.07
CA PRO A 959 -16.93 4.15 -10.88
C PRO A 959 -18.00 4.59 -11.88
N VAL A 960 -18.02 3.97 -13.05
CA VAL A 960 -18.90 4.38 -14.13
C VAL A 960 -20.07 3.41 -14.23
N HIS A 961 -21.28 3.93 -14.49
CA HIS A 961 -22.44 3.12 -14.80
C HIS A 961 -22.26 2.44 -16.17
N PRO A 962 -22.61 1.15 -16.36
CA PRO A 962 -22.44 0.45 -17.63
C PRO A 962 -22.91 1.22 -18.87
N ASP A 963 -24.09 1.84 -18.80
CA ASP A 963 -24.66 2.63 -19.89
C ASP A 963 -23.80 3.83 -20.31
N ASP A 964 -23.06 4.43 -19.38
CA ASP A 964 -22.17 5.56 -19.68
C ASP A 964 -20.83 5.08 -20.27
N ALA A 965 -20.39 3.86 -19.93
CA ALA A 965 -19.15 3.26 -20.40
C ALA A 965 -19.28 2.56 -21.76
N ALA A 966 -20.48 2.51 -22.33
CA ALA A 966 -20.72 1.89 -23.62
C ALA A 966 -19.84 2.55 -24.72
N PRO A 967 -19.13 1.76 -25.54
CA PRO A 967 -18.33 2.29 -26.63
C PRO A 967 -19.23 2.95 -27.66
N VAL A 968 -18.79 4.07 -28.23
CA VAL A 968 -19.47 4.69 -29.37
C VAL A 968 -18.91 4.14 -30.69
N ALA A 969 -19.68 4.20 -31.77
CA ALA A 969 -19.19 3.80 -33.08
C ALA A 969 -18.12 4.81 -33.56
N SER A 970 -16.85 4.42 -33.48
CA SER A 970 -15.70 5.29 -33.78
C SER A 970 -15.75 5.87 -35.20
N GLY A 971 -16.32 5.16 -36.17
CA GLY A 971 -16.53 5.66 -37.53
C GLY A 971 -17.48 6.86 -37.65
N LEU A 972 -18.27 7.16 -36.61
CA LEU A 972 -19.28 8.23 -36.59
C LEU A 972 -18.85 9.49 -35.80
N ILE A 973 -17.60 9.54 -35.33
CA ILE A 973 -17.04 10.65 -34.56
C ILE A 973 -15.78 11.19 -35.25
N ALA A 974 -15.50 12.49 -35.14
CA ALA A 974 -14.47 13.15 -35.93
C ALA A 974 -13.04 12.57 -35.75
N ASN A 975 -12.65 12.17 -34.54
CA ASN A 975 -11.29 11.69 -34.24
C ASN A 975 -11.12 10.17 -34.38
N ARG A 976 -12.22 9.44 -34.60
CA ARG A 976 -12.30 7.98 -34.71
C ARG A 976 -11.61 7.19 -33.58
N ASP A 977 -11.56 7.75 -32.37
CA ASP A 977 -10.90 7.10 -31.22
C ASP A 977 -11.73 5.90 -30.72
N PRO A 978 -11.20 4.65 -30.77
CA PRO A 978 -11.93 3.45 -30.33
C PRO A 978 -12.17 3.41 -28.81
N GLU A 979 -11.47 4.23 -28.03
CA GLU A 979 -11.68 4.32 -26.58
C GLU A 979 -12.86 5.24 -26.21
N SER A 980 -13.47 5.90 -27.19
CA SER A 980 -14.53 6.87 -26.97
C SER A 980 -15.78 6.22 -26.40
N THR A 981 -16.39 6.91 -25.43
CA THR A 981 -17.64 6.51 -24.79
C THR A 981 -18.63 7.67 -24.80
N LEU A 982 -19.84 7.47 -24.30
CA LEU A 982 -20.77 8.57 -24.11
C LEU A 982 -20.27 9.64 -23.13
N ILE A 983 -19.27 9.33 -22.29
CA ILE A 983 -18.68 10.28 -21.34
C ILE A 983 -17.72 11.23 -22.02
N SER A 984 -16.86 10.73 -22.89
CA SER A 984 -15.78 11.50 -23.49
C SER A 984 -15.36 10.95 -24.84
N ASN A 985 -14.85 11.84 -25.69
CA ASN A 985 -14.27 11.50 -26.98
C ASN A 985 -12.76 11.20 -26.83
N GLY A 986 -12.46 10.22 -25.96
CA GLY A 986 -11.12 9.90 -25.49
C GLY A 986 -11.16 8.89 -24.35
N ILE A 987 -10.22 9.01 -23.42
CA ILE A 987 -9.91 7.98 -22.43
C ILE A 987 -10.43 8.27 -21.02
N HIS A 988 -10.92 9.49 -20.78
CA HIS A 988 -11.23 9.96 -19.43
C HIS A 988 -12.67 9.70 -19.01
N LEU A 989 -12.81 9.36 -17.73
CA LEU A 989 -14.07 9.10 -17.05
C LEU A 989 -14.49 10.27 -16.17
N LYS A 990 -15.65 10.16 -15.54
CA LYS A 990 -16.22 11.18 -14.65
C LYS A 990 -15.35 11.40 -13.40
N LYS A 991 -15.09 12.67 -13.09
CA LYS A 991 -14.33 13.09 -11.90
C LYS A 991 -14.97 14.32 -11.25
N ARG A 992 -14.65 14.55 -9.97
CA ARG A 992 -15.02 15.77 -9.22
C ARG A 992 -13.81 16.34 -8.51
N ILE A 993 -13.73 17.67 -8.44
CA ILE A 993 -12.73 18.35 -7.62
C ILE A 993 -13.28 18.39 -6.19
N VAL A 994 -12.59 17.71 -5.28
CA VAL A 994 -12.87 17.75 -3.84
C VAL A 994 -12.35 19.04 -3.26
N CYS A 995 -11.11 19.40 -3.58
CA CYS A 995 -10.51 20.64 -3.10
C CYS A 995 -9.31 21.10 -3.91
N GLU A 996 -8.96 22.39 -3.76
CA GLU A 996 -7.70 22.97 -4.20
C GLU A 996 -7.09 23.78 -3.05
N VAL A 997 -5.96 23.33 -2.52
CA VAL A 997 -5.34 23.87 -1.30
C VAL A 997 -3.98 24.48 -1.63
N PRO A 998 -3.65 25.70 -1.16
CA PRO A 998 -2.31 26.25 -1.33
C PRO A 998 -1.26 25.41 -0.59
N LEU A 999 -0.06 25.35 -1.15
CA LEU A 999 1.09 24.71 -0.53
C LEU A 999 1.81 25.70 0.40
N GLU A 1000 2.24 25.23 1.56
CA GLU A 1000 3.09 26.03 2.45
C GLU A 1000 4.46 26.31 1.82
N ALA A 1001 5.15 27.35 2.29
CA ALA A 1001 6.46 27.75 1.76
C ALA A 1001 7.53 26.64 1.89
N ASP A 1002 7.39 25.76 2.88
CA ASP A 1002 8.26 24.60 3.10
C ASP A 1002 7.88 23.37 2.27
N GLY A 1003 6.75 23.44 1.54
CA GLY A 1003 6.21 22.35 0.75
C GLY A 1003 5.28 21.41 1.53
N SER A 1004 4.83 21.74 2.73
CA SER A 1004 3.88 20.91 3.50
C SER A 1004 2.42 21.22 3.16
N VAL A 1005 1.51 20.27 3.41
CA VAL A 1005 0.05 20.47 3.29
C VAL A 1005 -0.73 19.57 4.26
N TYR A 1006 -1.86 20.06 4.75
CA TYR A 1006 -2.80 19.32 5.59
C TYR A 1006 -4.23 19.50 5.04
N ILE A 1007 -4.92 18.39 4.74
CA ILE A 1007 -6.19 18.40 4.01
C ILE A 1007 -7.18 17.46 4.71
N LYS A 1008 -8.37 17.97 5.01
CA LYS A 1008 -9.50 17.15 5.43
C LYS A 1008 -10.24 16.66 4.18
N VAL A 1009 -10.41 15.35 4.07
CA VAL A 1009 -10.93 14.70 2.86
C VAL A 1009 -12.11 13.77 3.19
N PRO A 1010 -13.00 13.50 2.23
CA PRO A 1010 -14.03 12.49 2.38
C PRO A 1010 -13.41 11.12 2.67
N SER A 1011 -14.01 10.35 3.59
CA SER A 1011 -13.71 8.93 3.75
C SER A 1011 -14.53 8.11 2.75
N LYS A 1012 -14.18 6.82 2.59
CA LYS A 1012 -14.92 5.88 1.72
C LYS A 1012 -15.04 6.36 0.26
N THR A 1013 -14.12 7.21 -0.18
CA THR A 1013 -14.14 7.88 -1.50
C THR A 1013 -12.80 7.67 -2.20
N PRO A 1014 -12.78 7.16 -3.45
CA PRO A 1014 -11.57 7.05 -4.26
C PRO A 1014 -11.10 8.42 -4.75
N MET A 1015 -9.84 8.75 -4.46
CA MET A 1015 -9.24 10.04 -4.76
C MET A 1015 -7.88 9.89 -5.44
N SER A 1016 -7.58 10.81 -6.34
CA SER A 1016 -6.26 11.08 -6.92
C SER A 1016 -5.84 12.51 -6.58
N ILE A 1017 -4.56 12.82 -6.77
CA ILE A 1017 -3.97 14.10 -6.39
C ILE A 1017 -3.31 14.72 -7.62
N GLN A 1018 -3.47 16.03 -7.82
CA GLN A 1018 -2.72 16.79 -8.83
C GLN A 1018 -1.87 17.86 -8.15
N SER A 1019 -0.62 18.01 -8.60
CA SER A 1019 0.18 19.20 -8.30
C SER A 1019 -0.18 20.30 -9.28
N LEU A 1020 -0.38 21.53 -8.78
CA LEU A 1020 -0.76 22.67 -9.61
C LEU A 1020 0.24 23.81 -9.51
N ASN A 1021 0.39 24.57 -10.60
CA ASN A 1021 1.16 25.81 -10.60
C ASN A 1021 0.38 27.01 -10.05
N LYS A 1022 0.99 28.20 -10.10
CA LYS A 1022 0.37 29.47 -9.63
C LYS A 1022 -0.96 29.82 -10.33
N ASP A 1023 -1.15 29.32 -11.55
CA ASP A 1023 -2.35 29.56 -12.37
C ASP A 1023 -3.38 28.41 -12.21
N LYS A 1024 -3.16 27.51 -11.24
CA LYS A 1024 -3.97 26.33 -10.90
C LYS A 1024 -4.11 25.31 -12.04
N MET A 1025 -3.17 25.31 -12.99
CA MET A 1025 -3.06 24.25 -14.00
C MET A 1025 -2.33 23.06 -13.42
N ALA A 1026 -2.81 21.85 -13.71
CA ALA A 1026 -2.12 20.63 -13.35
C ALA A 1026 -0.75 20.56 -14.03
N LEU A 1027 0.25 20.19 -13.23
CA LEU A 1027 1.59 19.84 -13.71
C LEU A 1027 1.73 18.33 -13.82
N ARG A 1028 1.17 17.60 -12.84
CA ARG A 1028 1.20 16.14 -12.76
C ARG A 1028 -0.07 15.63 -12.07
N GLN A 1029 -0.46 14.42 -12.40
CA GLN A 1029 -1.49 13.66 -11.69
C GLN A 1029 -0.88 12.40 -11.08
N SER A 1030 -1.23 12.10 -9.83
CA SER A 1030 -0.79 10.88 -9.16
C SER A 1030 -1.33 9.65 -9.89
N ALA A 1031 -0.45 8.71 -10.19
CA ALA A 1031 -0.82 7.37 -10.66
C ALA A 1031 -1.32 6.46 -9.53
N ARG A 1032 -1.70 7.01 -8.37
CA ARG A 1032 -2.21 6.26 -7.20
C ARG A 1032 -3.61 6.71 -6.88
N LEU A 1033 -4.45 5.75 -6.53
CA LEU A 1033 -5.75 5.99 -5.94
C LEU A 1033 -5.64 5.82 -4.43
N TYR A 1034 -6.11 6.83 -3.72
CA TYR A 1034 -6.21 6.84 -2.28
C TYR A 1034 -7.67 6.75 -1.89
N PHE A 1035 -7.96 5.97 -0.86
CA PHE A 1035 -9.21 6.05 -0.13
C PHE A 1035 -8.86 5.90 1.35
N PHE A 1036 -9.71 6.45 2.19
CA PHE A 1036 -9.44 6.51 3.62
C PHE A 1036 -10.62 5.95 4.40
N ALA A 1037 -10.31 5.24 5.48
CA ALA A 1037 -11.31 4.87 6.47
C ALA A 1037 -11.83 6.13 7.20
N PRO A 1038 -13.06 6.09 7.76
CA PRO A 1038 -13.58 7.19 8.55
C PRO A 1038 -12.64 7.60 9.69
N GLY A 1039 -12.28 8.89 9.75
CA GLY A 1039 -11.37 9.43 10.77
C GLY A 1039 -9.89 9.06 10.63
N GLU A 1040 -9.50 8.36 9.56
CA GLU A 1040 -8.10 7.98 9.31
C GLU A 1040 -7.21 9.21 9.11
N LYS A 1041 -5.99 9.15 9.66
CA LYS A 1041 -4.93 10.11 9.38
C LYS A 1041 -3.86 9.43 8.54
N PHE A 1042 -3.67 9.91 7.33
CA PHE A 1042 -2.74 9.34 6.37
C PHE A 1042 -1.61 10.32 6.04
N THR A 1043 -0.38 9.82 5.97
CA THR A 1043 0.79 10.52 5.45
C THR A 1043 1.68 9.53 4.73
N ILE A 1044 2.26 9.93 3.59
CA ILE A 1044 3.22 9.12 2.84
C ILE A 1044 4.62 9.74 2.85
N SER A 1045 4.83 10.89 3.52
CA SER A 1045 6.17 11.43 3.73
C SER A 1045 7.01 10.46 4.56
N PRO A 1046 8.11 9.91 4.02
CA PRO A 1046 9.12 9.28 4.86
C PRO A 1046 9.67 10.32 5.84
N SER A 1047 10.13 9.88 7.00
CA SER A 1047 10.87 10.77 7.89
C SER A 1047 12.14 11.28 7.18
N PRO A 1048 12.71 12.41 7.62
CA PRO A 1048 13.99 12.87 7.11
C PRO A 1048 15.09 11.79 7.14
N SER A 1049 15.18 11.03 8.24
CA SER A 1049 16.17 9.95 8.40
C SER A 1049 15.91 8.76 7.46
N GLU A 1050 14.65 8.38 7.25
CA GLU A 1050 14.25 7.31 6.32
C GLU A 1050 14.55 7.69 4.86
N THR A 1051 14.42 8.98 4.53
CA THR A 1051 14.69 9.48 3.18
C THR A 1051 16.16 9.31 2.84
N PHE A 1052 17.09 9.74 3.70
CA PHE A 1052 18.53 9.61 3.46
C PHE A 1052 19.01 8.16 3.34
N GLN A 1053 18.40 7.21 4.06
CA GLN A 1053 18.87 5.82 4.14
C GLN A 1053 18.27 4.90 3.07
N THR A 1054 17.09 5.25 2.57
CA THR A 1054 16.23 4.31 1.83
C THR A 1054 15.64 4.92 0.57
N CYS A 1055 15.27 6.19 0.58
CA CYS A 1055 14.52 6.79 -0.52
C CYS A 1055 15.37 7.76 -1.37
N GLY A 1056 16.49 8.29 -0.85
CA GLY A 1056 17.30 9.35 -1.46
C GLY A 1056 17.81 9.03 -2.88
N ALA A 1057 18.15 7.76 -3.16
CA ALA A 1057 18.54 7.29 -4.50
C ALA A 1057 17.54 7.66 -5.59
N CYS A 1058 16.26 7.43 -5.30
CA CYS A 1058 15.18 7.56 -6.28
C CYS A 1058 14.49 8.92 -6.18
N MET A 1059 14.57 9.55 -5.00
CA MET A 1059 13.74 10.70 -4.63
C MET A 1059 14.50 12.02 -4.59
N GLY A 1060 15.82 11.98 -4.71
CA GLY A 1060 16.67 13.14 -4.55
C GLY A 1060 16.97 13.50 -3.10
N SER A 1061 17.83 14.49 -2.90
CA SER A 1061 18.26 14.93 -1.57
C SER A 1061 17.29 15.96 -0.97
N MET A 1062 16.88 15.75 0.29
CA MET A 1062 16.12 16.74 1.06
C MET A 1062 16.91 18.01 1.40
N SER A 1063 18.23 17.98 1.20
CA SER A 1063 19.08 19.16 1.35
C SER A 1063 19.13 20.02 0.08
N LYS A 1064 18.43 19.63 -1.00
CA LYS A 1064 18.52 20.23 -2.34
C LYS A 1064 19.89 20.05 -3.02
N SER A 1065 20.79 19.24 -2.44
CA SER A 1065 22.16 19.00 -2.92
C SER A 1065 22.37 17.53 -3.30
N PRO A 1066 22.60 17.18 -4.58
CA PRO A 1066 22.75 15.79 -5.05
C PRO A 1066 23.85 14.99 -4.34
N GLU A 1067 24.96 15.62 -3.96
CA GLU A 1067 26.09 14.99 -3.26
C GLU A 1067 25.74 14.52 -1.84
N LYS A 1068 24.59 14.97 -1.30
CA LYS A 1068 24.05 14.53 -0.01
C LYS A 1068 22.95 13.49 -0.15
N LEU A 1069 22.77 12.89 -1.34
CA LEU A 1069 21.86 11.75 -1.55
C LEU A 1069 22.20 10.57 -0.63
N PHE A 1070 23.49 10.29 -0.47
CA PHE A 1070 24.06 9.21 0.35
C PHE A 1070 25.36 9.67 1.01
N GLY A 1071 25.24 10.43 2.10
CA GLY A 1071 26.40 10.79 2.92
C GLY A 1071 26.57 9.85 4.10
N PRO A 1072 27.76 9.80 4.74
CA PRO A 1072 27.85 9.35 6.13
C PRO A 1072 26.83 10.15 6.95
N THR A 1073 26.24 9.53 7.96
CA THR A 1073 25.33 10.18 8.92
C THR A 1073 26.09 11.28 9.67
N ASN A 1074 26.32 12.41 9.03
CA ASN A 1074 26.52 13.66 9.74
C ASN A 1074 25.13 14.08 10.18
N MET A 1075 24.91 13.99 11.49
CA MET A 1075 23.73 14.45 12.21
C MET A 1075 23.55 15.94 11.93
N PHE A 1076 22.99 16.28 10.78
CA PHE A 1076 22.30 17.55 10.66
C PHE A 1076 21.11 17.42 11.59
N SER A 1077 21.16 18.17 12.69
CA SER A 1077 20.03 18.46 13.54
C SER A 1077 18.89 18.89 12.63
N GLY A 1078 17.98 17.96 12.37
CA GLY A 1078 16.71 18.24 11.68
C GLY A 1078 15.87 19.25 12.47
N GLN A 1079 16.33 19.68 13.65
CA GLN A 1079 15.72 20.66 14.51
C GLN A 1079 15.28 21.93 13.81
N GLU A 1080 16.04 22.54 12.88
CA GLU A 1080 15.54 23.77 12.23
C GLU A 1080 14.36 23.51 11.29
N LYS A 1081 14.33 22.36 10.60
CA LYS A 1081 13.23 21.98 9.70
C LYS A 1081 12.05 21.35 10.44
N VAL A 1082 12.29 20.62 11.52
CA VAL A 1082 11.26 20.03 12.38
C VAL A 1082 10.67 21.09 13.32
N ARG A 1083 11.44 22.09 13.78
CA ARG A 1083 10.90 23.30 14.42
C ARG A 1083 10.05 24.08 13.44
N ALA A 1084 10.42 24.24 12.18
CA ALA A 1084 9.56 24.88 11.19
C ALA A 1084 8.21 24.14 11.04
N ILE A 1085 8.19 22.80 11.16
CA ILE A 1085 6.95 21.98 11.16
C ILE A 1085 6.14 22.12 12.46
N ALA A 1086 6.80 22.22 13.62
CA ALA A 1086 6.13 22.46 14.91
C ALA A 1086 5.66 23.92 15.08
N LEU A 1087 6.29 24.86 14.35
CA LEU A 1087 5.96 26.28 14.29
C LEU A 1087 5.09 26.65 13.08
N ALA A 1088 4.80 25.70 12.18
CA ALA A 1088 3.85 25.87 11.09
C ALA A 1088 2.43 25.93 11.67
N LYS A 1089 2.10 27.08 12.26
CA LYS A 1089 0.74 27.60 12.30
C LYS A 1089 0.39 28.11 10.91
N GLY A 1090 0.18 27.18 10.00
CA GLY A 1090 -0.84 27.39 8.98
C GLY A 1090 -2.07 26.67 9.48
N GLU A 1091 -3.11 27.39 9.91
CA GLU A 1091 -4.43 26.85 9.62
C GLU A 1091 -4.58 26.99 8.10
N PRO A 1092 -4.60 25.90 7.31
CA PRO A 1092 -4.84 26.03 5.89
C PRO A 1092 -6.28 26.52 5.71
N GLN A 1093 -6.41 27.58 4.91
CA GLN A 1093 -7.68 28.15 4.44
C GLN A 1093 -8.65 27.05 4.00
N GLU A 1094 -9.86 27.11 4.57
CA GLU A 1094 -11.12 26.41 4.24
C GLU A 1094 -10.98 25.22 3.27
N TYR A 1095 -11.03 23.96 3.73
CA TYR A 1095 -11.49 22.88 2.83
C TYR A 1095 -12.02 21.61 3.50
N GLY A 1096 -12.99 21.02 2.80
CA GLY A 1096 -13.66 19.75 3.07
C GLY A 1096 -15.14 19.79 2.70
N ILE A 1097 -15.46 20.27 1.49
CA ILE A 1097 -16.84 20.47 1.00
C ILE A 1097 -17.62 19.15 0.94
N ASP A 1098 -18.91 19.24 1.23
CA ASP A 1098 -19.84 18.12 1.14
C ASP A 1098 -19.87 17.55 -0.29
N PRO A 1099 -20.08 16.23 -0.52
CA PRO A 1099 -20.33 15.66 -1.85
C PRO A 1099 -21.10 16.53 -2.83
N ASP A 1100 -22.17 17.18 -2.38
CA ASP A 1100 -23.09 17.96 -3.23
C ASP A 1100 -22.51 19.33 -3.62
N ASP A 1101 -21.54 19.83 -2.86
CA ASP A 1101 -20.88 21.11 -3.11
C ASP A 1101 -19.60 20.96 -3.98
N ARG A 1102 -19.23 19.72 -4.34
CA ARG A 1102 -18.01 19.42 -5.13
C ARG A 1102 -18.13 19.90 -6.56
N ILE A 1103 -17.03 20.44 -7.09
CA ILE A 1103 -17.00 20.97 -8.44
C ILE A 1103 -16.91 19.82 -9.45
N SER A 1104 -17.98 19.62 -10.22
CA SER A 1104 -17.95 18.83 -11.46
C SER A 1104 -18.09 19.74 -12.67
N ILE A 1105 -17.47 19.35 -13.78
CA ILE A 1105 -17.54 20.10 -15.02
C ILE A 1105 -18.16 19.21 -16.09
N ASP A 1106 -19.27 19.67 -16.65
CA ASP A 1106 -19.97 19.10 -17.79
C ASP A 1106 -19.81 20.03 -18.99
N PHE A 1107 -19.51 19.48 -20.17
CA PHE A 1107 -19.20 20.31 -21.33
C PHE A 1107 -20.40 21.16 -21.75
N VAL A 1108 -21.59 20.56 -21.83
CA VAL A 1108 -22.80 21.27 -22.31
C VAL A 1108 -23.25 22.30 -21.28
N ARG A 1109 -23.19 21.97 -19.98
CA ARG A 1109 -23.64 22.87 -18.91
C ARG A 1109 -22.64 23.99 -18.61
N ASN A 1110 -21.34 23.71 -18.66
CA ASN A 1110 -20.32 24.60 -18.12
C ASN A 1110 -19.39 25.21 -19.19
N ILE A 1111 -19.16 24.53 -20.31
CA ILE A 1111 -18.18 24.95 -21.33
C ILE A 1111 -18.86 25.56 -22.55
N GLN A 1112 -19.88 24.90 -23.09
CA GLN A 1112 -20.63 25.39 -24.25
C GLN A 1112 -21.16 26.82 -24.05
N PRO A 1113 -21.72 27.23 -22.90
CA PRO A 1113 -22.19 28.61 -22.70
C PRO A 1113 -21.07 29.65 -22.79
N ILE A 1114 -19.84 29.29 -22.42
CA ILE A 1114 -18.66 30.17 -22.58
C ILE A 1114 -18.37 30.36 -24.08
N PHE A 1115 -18.41 29.27 -24.86
CA PHE A 1115 -18.19 29.35 -26.30
C PHE A 1115 -19.31 30.06 -27.03
N ASP A 1116 -20.57 29.83 -26.67
CA ASP A 1116 -21.72 30.51 -27.28
C ASP A 1116 -21.62 32.04 -27.09
N LYS A 1117 -21.25 32.47 -25.89
CA LYS A 1117 -21.12 33.89 -25.53
C LYS A 1117 -19.89 34.56 -26.14
N ASN A 1118 -18.74 33.88 -26.17
CA ASN A 1118 -17.45 34.51 -26.45
C ASN A 1118 -16.80 34.11 -27.78
N CYS A 1119 -17.22 33.00 -28.40
CA CYS A 1119 -16.50 32.39 -29.53
C CYS A 1119 -17.39 32.09 -30.74
N ALA A 1120 -18.61 31.61 -30.56
CA ALA A 1120 -19.49 31.12 -31.62
C ALA A 1120 -19.83 32.19 -32.67
N ALA A 1121 -19.87 33.47 -32.29
CA ALA A 1121 -20.08 34.57 -33.23
C ALA A 1121 -19.04 34.63 -34.37
N CYS A 1122 -17.82 34.13 -34.14
CA CYS A 1122 -16.78 33.98 -35.15
C CYS A 1122 -16.59 32.53 -35.60
N HIS A 1123 -16.79 31.56 -34.70
CA HIS A 1123 -16.54 30.14 -34.89
C HIS A 1123 -17.84 29.34 -35.05
N SER A 1124 -18.65 29.68 -36.06
CA SER A 1124 -19.86 28.93 -36.43
C SER A 1124 -20.12 29.06 -37.94
N GLY A 1125 -21.16 28.37 -38.43
CA GLY A 1125 -21.55 28.38 -39.85
C GLY A 1125 -20.72 27.44 -40.72
N GLU A 1126 -20.90 27.52 -42.05
CA GLU A 1126 -20.30 26.58 -43.01
C GLU A 1126 -18.77 26.71 -43.16
N ASN A 1127 -18.23 27.91 -42.94
CA ASN A 1127 -16.81 28.21 -43.16
C ASN A 1127 -16.17 28.90 -41.94
N PRO A 1128 -16.13 28.24 -40.77
CA PRO A 1128 -15.58 28.85 -39.57
C PRO A 1128 -14.06 29.03 -39.69
N PRO A 1129 -13.47 30.08 -39.11
CA PRO A 1129 -12.03 30.27 -39.10
C PRO A 1129 -11.28 29.04 -38.57
N ALA A 1130 -10.18 28.68 -39.25
CA ALA A 1130 -9.37 27.49 -38.96
C ALA A 1130 -10.12 26.14 -39.04
N GLY A 1131 -11.31 26.12 -39.68
CA GLY A 1131 -12.18 24.94 -39.73
C GLY A 1131 -12.79 24.58 -38.38
N LEU A 1132 -12.69 25.45 -37.37
CA LEU A 1132 -13.10 25.19 -35.99
C LEU A 1132 -14.50 25.73 -35.73
N SER A 1133 -15.52 24.87 -35.81
CA SER A 1133 -16.86 25.22 -35.32
C SER A 1133 -16.94 25.01 -33.80
N LEU A 1134 -17.42 26.03 -33.09
CA LEU A 1134 -17.68 26.00 -31.64
C LEU A 1134 -19.19 26.12 -31.34
N SER A 1135 -20.05 25.78 -32.31
CA SER A 1135 -21.50 25.75 -32.12
C SER A 1135 -21.94 24.56 -31.25
N GLY A 1136 -23.05 24.76 -30.51
CA GLY A 1136 -23.68 23.70 -29.72
C GLY A 1136 -24.53 22.72 -30.54
N GLU A 1137 -24.40 22.69 -31.87
CA GLU A 1137 -25.17 21.82 -32.76
C GLU A 1137 -24.88 20.34 -32.45
N LYS A 1138 -25.94 19.54 -32.28
CA LYS A 1138 -25.80 18.12 -31.92
C LYS A 1138 -25.18 17.32 -33.07
N THR A 1139 -24.25 16.44 -32.71
CA THR A 1139 -23.76 15.37 -33.59
C THR A 1139 -24.43 14.05 -33.18
N THR A 1140 -23.98 12.92 -33.73
CA THR A 1140 -24.48 11.59 -33.38
C THR A 1140 -24.40 11.31 -31.87
N TYR A 1141 -23.26 11.64 -31.24
CA TYR A 1141 -23.02 11.34 -29.82
C TYR A 1141 -22.73 12.57 -28.95
N TYR A 1142 -22.30 13.69 -29.54
CA TYR A 1142 -21.84 14.89 -28.83
C TYR A 1142 -22.42 16.18 -29.45
N ASN A 1143 -21.60 17.23 -29.58
CA ASN A 1143 -21.90 18.43 -30.35
C ASN A 1143 -20.67 18.88 -31.17
N ALA A 1144 -20.89 19.79 -32.12
CA ALA A 1144 -19.86 20.25 -33.05
C ALA A 1144 -18.65 20.85 -32.32
N ALA A 1145 -18.87 21.72 -31.33
CA ALA A 1145 -17.79 22.33 -30.55
C ALA A 1145 -16.88 21.29 -29.89
N TYR A 1146 -17.46 20.28 -29.24
CA TYR A 1146 -16.70 19.25 -28.54
C TYR A 1146 -15.88 18.41 -29.51
N GLU A 1147 -16.48 17.94 -30.60
CA GLU A 1147 -15.76 17.11 -31.58
C GLU A 1147 -14.64 17.86 -32.29
N ASN A 1148 -14.84 19.14 -32.63
CA ASN A 1148 -13.80 19.96 -33.27
C ASN A 1148 -12.61 20.22 -32.32
N LEU A 1149 -12.86 20.41 -31.02
CA LEU A 1149 -11.77 20.59 -30.03
C LEU A 1149 -10.96 19.31 -29.82
N MET A 1150 -11.59 18.15 -30.05
CA MET A 1150 -11.02 16.82 -29.86
C MET A 1150 -10.44 16.23 -31.15
N GLU A 1151 -10.46 16.98 -32.25
CA GLU A 1151 -9.91 16.60 -33.55
C GLU A 1151 -8.41 16.32 -33.48
N LEU A 1152 -7.96 15.31 -34.20
CA LEU A 1152 -6.54 14.98 -34.34
C LEU A 1152 -5.84 16.02 -35.23
N GLU A 1153 -4.56 16.26 -34.98
CA GLU A 1153 -3.73 17.09 -35.86
C GLU A 1153 -3.60 16.46 -37.27
N ASP A 1154 -3.54 15.12 -37.32
CA ASP A 1154 -3.64 14.32 -38.53
C ASP A 1154 -4.81 13.31 -38.35
N PRO A 1155 -5.97 13.53 -39.00
CA PRO A 1155 -7.13 12.66 -38.91
C PRO A 1155 -6.90 11.22 -39.36
N GLN A 1156 -5.90 10.97 -40.22
CA GLN A 1156 -5.58 9.63 -40.71
C GLN A 1156 -4.52 8.92 -39.86
N SER A 1157 -3.91 9.63 -38.91
CA SER A 1157 -2.83 9.07 -38.09
C SER A 1157 -3.27 7.95 -37.17
N GLY A 1158 -4.56 7.92 -36.76
CA GLY A 1158 -5.07 7.08 -35.66
C GLY A 1158 -4.22 7.16 -34.38
N TRP A 1159 -3.46 8.26 -34.21
CA TRP A 1159 -2.74 8.58 -32.98
C TRP A 1159 -3.63 9.44 -32.10
N HIS A 1160 -4.51 8.79 -31.35
CA HIS A 1160 -5.56 9.51 -30.66
C HIS A 1160 -5.07 10.42 -29.51
N SER A 1161 -3.79 10.35 -29.13
CA SER A 1161 -3.14 11.29 -28.20
C SER A 1161 -2.73 12.62 -28.87
N ARG A 1162 -2.68 12.71 -30.21
CA ARG A 1162 -2.23 13.90 -30.96
C ARG A 1162 -3.41 14.78 -31.40
N LYS A 1163 -4.11 15.32 -30.41
CA LYS A 1163 -5.20 16.26 -30.61
C LYS A 1163 -4.67 17.67 -30.91
N LYS A 1164 -5.37 18.40 -31.78
CA LYS A 1164 -4.96 19.71 -32.26
C LYS A 1164 -4.98 20.75 -31.15
N TYR A 1165 -6.05 20.83 -30.35
CA TYR A 1165 -6.29 21.95 -29.43
C TYR A 1165 -6.09 21.63 -27.95
N VAL A 1166 -6.36 20.39 -27.54
CA VAL A 1166 -6.42 19.99 -26.12
C VAL A 1166 -5.53 18.77 -25.89
N ASN A 1167 -4.66 18.82 -24.88
CA ASN A 1167 -3.97 17.63 -24.38
C ASN A 1167 -4.91 16.85 -23.46
N GLU A 1168 -5.86 16.15 -24.06
CA GLU A 1168 -6.83 15.36 -23.31
C GLU A 1168 -6.15 14.19 -22.61
N ARG A 1169 -5.34 13.37 -23.30
CA ARG A 1169 -4.80 12.15 -22.70
C ARG A 1169 -3.85 12.37 -21.53
N GLY A 1170 -3.13 13.49 -21.50
CA GLY A 1170 -2.34 13.90 -20.33
C GLY A 1170 -3.16 14.53 -19.23
N ALA A 1171 -4.39 14.99 -19.53
CA ALA A 1171 -5.20 15.87 -18.69
C ALA A 1171 -4.41 17.09 -18.20
N LEU A 1172 -3.74 17.79 -19.13
CA LEU A 1172 -2.86 18.92 -18.84
C LEU A 1172 -3.28 20.17 -19.62
N ALA A 1173 -3.91 21.12 -18.95
CA ALA A 1173 -4.23 22.43 -19.52
C ALA A 1173 -2.98 23.21 -19.93
N ILE A 1174 -1.86 23.03 -19.20
CA ILE A 1174 -0.59 23.70 -19.48
C ILE A 1174 0.05 23.26 -20.82
N GLU A 1175 -0.27 22.05 -21.29
CA GLU A 1175 0.21 21.51 -22.58
C GLU A 1175 -0.84 21.66 -23.71
N SER A 1176 -1.94 22.38 -23.45
CA SER A 1176 -3.03 22.55 -24.40
C SER A 1176 -2.90 23.88 -25.13
N TYR A 1177 -2.75 23.84 -26.45
CA TYR A 1177 -2.62 25.05 -27.28
C TYR A 1177 -3.82 26.00 -27.18
N LEU A 1178 -5.02 25.45 -26.94
CA LEU A 1178 -6.21 26.26 -26.66
C LEU A 1178 -5.95 27.25 -25.51
N MET A 1179 -5.26 26.81 -24.45
CA MET A 1179 -4.99 27.64 -23.29
C MET A 1179 -3.93 28.70 -23.56
N GLU A 1180 -2.87 28.38 -24.31
CA GLU A 1180 -1.88 29.37 -24.74
C GLU A 1180 -2.51 30.47 -25.59
N LYS A 1181 -3.40 30.08 -26.51
CA LYS A 1181 -4.20 31.02 -27.31
C LYS A 1181 -5.04 31.94 -26.45
N ILE A 1182 -5.79 31.40 -25.49
CA ILE A 1182 -6.70 32.19 -24.63
C ILE A 1182 -5.92 33.08 -23.66
N LEU A 1183 -4.75 32.63 -23.18
CA LEU A 1183 -3.94 33.35 -22.21
C LEU A 1183 -2.97 34.34 -22.85
N GLY A 1184 -2.63 34.14 -24.12
CA GLY A 1184 -1.75 35.05 -24.87
C GLY A 1184 -0.27 34.90 -24.54
N ARG A 1185 0.17 33.73 -24.10
CA ARG A 1185 1.58 33.44 -23.79
C ARG A 1185 1.90 31.98 -24.06
N GLU A 1186 3.16 31.74 -24.40
CA GLU A 1186 3.73 30.40 -24.54
C GLU A 1186 3.65 29.66 -23.19
N LEU A 1187 3.28 28.38 -23.22
CA LEU A 1187 3.30 27.47 -22.08
C LEU A 1187 4.11 26.23 -22.48
N LYS A 1188 3.45 25.08 -22.64
CA LYS A 1188 4.07 23.79 -22.96
C LYS A 1188 3.34 23.04 -24.07
N ALA A 1189 2.51 23.71 -24.87
CA ALA A 1189 1.93 23.04 -26.01
C ALA A 1189 3.05 22.62 -26.97
N ARG A 1190 2.82 21.52 -27.71
CA ARG A 1190 3.82 20.99 -28.66
C ARG A 1190 4.11 21.91 -29.84
N ARG A 1191 3.25 22.89 -30.09
CA ARG A 1191 3.31 23.81 -31.23
C ARG A 1191 3.50 25.23 -30.72
N ASP A 1192 4.39 25.97 -31.37
CA ASP A 1192 4.67 27.35 -31.01
C ASP A 1192 3.42 28.23 -31.12
N LEU A 1193 3.25 29.12 -30.13
CA LEU A 1193 2.20 30.11 -30.14
C LEU A 1193 2.40 31.08 -31.33
N SER A 1194 1.41 31.12 -32.22
CA SER A 1194 1.48 31.90 -33.46
C SER A 1194 0.12 32.48 -33.82
N GLY A 1195 0.03 33.46 -34.73
CA GLY A 1195 -1.24 34.07 -35.14
C GLY A 1195 -1.84 35.05 -34.12
N ASP A 1196 -3.17 35.11 -33.98
CA ASP A 1196 -3.83 36.00 -32.99
C ASP A 1196 -3.77 35.40 -31.58
N PHE A 1197 -3.25 36.18 -30.62
CA PHE A 1197 -3.15 35.84 -29.19
C PHE A 1197 -2.92 37.12 -28.33
N PRO A 1198 -3.44 37.22 -27.09
CA PRO A 1198 -4.51 36.38 -26.55
C PRO A 1198 -5.75 36.45 -27.47
N HIS A 1199 -6.38 35.31 -27.69
CA HIS A 1199 -7.47 35.15 -28.64
C HIS A 1199 -8.83 35.20 -27.93
N PRO A 1200 -9.80 36.00 -28.40
CA PRO A 1200 -9.67 36.95 -29.51
C PRO A 1200 -8.95 38.24 -29.11
N GLY A 1201 -8.01 38.69 -29.94
CA GLY A 1201 -7.31 39.96 -29.75
C GLY A 1201 -8.18 41.16 -30.10
N LYS A 1202 -7.96 42.31 -29.45
CA LYS A 1202 -8.71 43.57 -29.73
C LYS A 1202 -8.71 43.96 -31.21
N ARG A 1203 -7.57 43.77 -31.88
CA ARG A 1203 -7.41 44.06 -33.32
C ARG A 1203 -8.28 43.15 -34.18
N LEU A 1204 -8.35 41.87 -33.84
CA LEU A 1204 -9.16 40.89 -34.56
C LEU A 1204 -10.66 41.18 -34.41
N MET A 1205 -11.11 41.49 -33.18
CA MET A 1205 -12.50 41.87 -32.91
C MET A 1205 -12.93 43.09 -33.74
N LYS A 1206 -12.11 44.15 -33.76
CA LYS A 1206 -12.36 45.33 -34.61
C LYS A 1206 -12.40 44.97 -36.10
N LYS A 1207 -11.48 44.12 -36.58
CA LYS A 1207 -11.44 43.68 -37.98
C LYS A 1207 -12.69 42.88 -38.38
N ARG A 1208 -13.20 42.02 -37.48
CA ARG A 1208 -14.38 41.18 -37.72
C ARG A 1208 -15.70 41.89 -37.42
N LYS A 1209 -15.67 43.11 -36.87
CA LYS A 1209 -16.85 43.86 -36.41
C LYS A 1209 -17.68 43.07 -35.40
N VAL A 1210 -17.01 42.29 -34.55
CA VAL A 1210 -17.63 41.50 -33.49
C VAL A 1210 -17.25 42.11 -32.15
N ASN A 1211 -18.24 42.32 -31.28
CA ASN A 1211 -18.04 42.86 -29.95
C ASN A 1211 -18.38 41.79 -28.90
N VAL A 1212 -17.41 40.92 -28.60
CA VAL A 1212 -17.52 39.90 -27.55
C VAL A 1212 -16.76 40.35 -26.31
N PRO A 1213 -17.28 40.11 -25.09
CA PRO A 1213 -16.53 40.42 -23.88
C PRO A 1213 -15.28 39.52 -23.77
N PRO A 1214 -14.19 40.00 -23.15
CA PRO A 1214 -13.05 39.14 -22.85
C PRO A 1214 -13.47 38.06 -21.84
N LEU A 1215 -12.86 36.87 -21.93
CA LEU A 1215 -13.11 35.82 -20.94
C LEU A 1215 -12.69 36.31 -19.54
N THR A 1216 -13.60 36.15 -18.59
CA THR A 1216 -13.38 36.40 -17.17
C THR A 1216 -12.38 35.40 -16.58
N ARG A 1217 -11.85 35.70 -15.39
CA ARG A 1217 -10.97 34.77 -14.66
C ARG A 1217 -11.68 33.44 -14.36
N GLY A 1218 -12.98 33.48 -14.03
CA GLY A 1218 -13.80 32.30 -13.75
C GLY A 1218 -14.01 31.41 -14.97
N GLU A 1219 -14.32 32.01 -16.13
CA GLU A 1219 -14.48 31.28 -17.41
C GLU A 1219 -13.17 30.61 -17.82
N LYS A 1220 -12.02 31.31 -17.72
CA LYS A 1220 -10.69 30.74 -17.98
C LYS A 1220 -10.37 29.58 -17.04
N MET A 1221 -10.67 29.72 -15.74
CA MET A 1221 -10.46 28.67 -14.76
C MET A 1221 -11.35 27.44 -15.02
N THR A 1222 -12.57 27.66 -15.50
CA THR A 1222 -13.49 26.58 -15.88
C THR A 1222 -12.94 25.78 -17.05
N LEU A 1223 -12.36 26.44 -18.06
CA LEU A 1223 -11.66 25.77 -19.17
C LEU A 1223 -10.41 25.01 -18.70
N VAL A 1224 -9.59 25.60 -17.82
CA VAL A 1224 -8.42 24.93 -17.23
C VAL A 1224 -8.84 23.65 -16.52
N ARG A 1225 -9.81 23.76 -15.60
CA ARG A 1225 -10.31 22.61 -14.84
C ARG A 1225 -10.96 21.58 -15.75
N TRP A 1226 -11.69 21.98 -16.80
CA TRP A 1226 -12.27 21.03 -17.75
C TRP A 1226 -11.18 20.14 -18.39
N ILE A 1227 -10.10 20.76 -18.88
CA ILE A 1227 -8.99 20.03 -19.50
C ILE A 1227 -8.24 19.18 -18.46
N ASP A 1228 -7.90 19.76 -17.30
CA ASP A 1228 -7.18 19.07 -16.24
C ASP A 1228 -7.95 17.87 -15.64
N MET A 1229 -9.27 17.87 -15.76
CA MET A 1229 -10.12 16.76 -15.34
C MET A 1229 -10.31 15.72 -16.45
N GLY A 1230 -9.78 15.95 -17.66
CA GLY A 1230 -9.78 15.02 -18.78
C GLY A 1230 -10.68 15.40 -19.95
N ALA A 1231 -11.10 16.66 -20.05
CA ALA A 1231 -11.91 17.19 -21.15
C ALA A 1231 -13.16 16.33 -21.47
N VAL A 1232 -13.87 15.85 -20.44
CA VAL A 1232 -15.07 15.01 -20.61
C VAL A 1232 -16.23 15.81 -21.21
N TYR A 1233 -17.10 15.11 -21.96
CA TYR A 1233 -18.36 15.67 -22.47
C TYR A 1233 -19.43 15.65 -21.39
N ARG A 1234 -19.69 14.47 -20.79
CA ARG A 1234 -20.65 14.30 -19.69
C ARG A 1234 -19.95 14.34 -18.34
N GLY A 1235 -20.23 15.40 -17.57
CA GLY A 1235 -19.77 15.52 -16.19
C GLY A 1235 -20.59 14.64 -15.24
N VAL A 1236 -20.37 14.83 -13.93
CA VAL A 1236 -21.25 14.26 -12.90
C VAL A 1236 -22.54 15.09 -12.87
N ARG A 1237 -23.69 14.41 -13.02
CA ARG A 1237 -25.00 15.03 -12.83
C ARG A 1237 -25.20 15.28 -11.34
N GLU A 1238 -25.78 16.43 -11.01
CA GLU A 1238 -26.28 16.73 -9.67
C GLU A 1238 -27.46 15.82 -9.33
#